data_AF-A0A939V696-F1
#
_entry.id   AF-A0A939V696-F1
#
_cell.length_a   1.000
_cell.length_b   1.000
_cell.length_c   1.000
_cell.angle_alpha   90.00
_cell.angle_beta   90.00
_cell.angle_gamma   90.00
#
_symmetry.space_group_name_H-M   'P 1'
#
loop_
_entity.id
_entity.type
_entity.pdbx_description
1 polymer ?
#
loop_
_entity_poly.entity_id
_entity_poly.type
_entity_poly.pdbx_seq_one_letter_code
_entity_poly.pdbx_strand_id
1 'polypeptide(L)'
;MKKFLFLLLTALVVNGQWSPVSARYNLGERKAYDQIKVGDTIAIQGISDASNNGYRFIGGAQLQSVFTEDCAFVVEEGPSDMRTGEATIFLRNIVHDKYFGKNGLRGSGPSGWNDTRLVSTPDSAYNFLLCCAADSSEAWNGQHNFDDKSTVFCYSYASGNEGKYVFMCNWGWYESEKIYMWGYHDTNPWDVYSVVYEKDLSGDLADLVDYYNSLNLDFPAGSDPGFYPTELAAAYEKAMEEAVLACQTEHTDAEYQQCIDNLKAAKAAVENGYIDITDGYYFVASAYTEFLNLQQVEKALYVNNSSSYIQWKTIDTSDPDFVFYIKKLSSGNFSVQSFSNDTYWNAPGSDSNSQGIYTSAKLTNEQVFSNIGGGQWQIWNTFSKKHYHPESNSAGKGDNGKIVTWNSSGLGSSSTWYLRRASDALIDSLQAVRAQNKLTEELRAAYSEAFNAYNRLFVYKPDTDNPLITRVVDGDPDDCQLSSNASDSSEGAYLSYLIDGNATTFWHSSYHDSSDPKPLTYHYLQADISNSPQTAFQIYFMRRSGSYGQSDRPVEVNVYAAADTTGQWQNKVHWDLVQNFPALPTDESITEYYMPALETTVPVSYIRFEVVKNNSSSRNHNGYPFFNLAEFNIYATVLDEDASQYVYITGMKEAADALKAQMDEANEKIVANTTTRDDIDALKAAIKGVNDLYADTTALKSLITAAERNLKGAVVGDNIGEISSQEAVDNLTSAIAEAKAFDTSGSHVDKDALDAAYNKLKNARTDFLNSINMPDPSKWYYIASLDTTRNNNESLYTNGALMYVKTYGRDQGVVWALNEGEAFDYNPFAMWHFIPVEDEDYSLTYYVQNLGSGLYIGDYPTYSQPVLTTDKPVLYQFNYTGGELGLIARRGENPGYSLHAANAGNAIVGWSAGAGTASSWAFNEIDPEVIDAVTIPARTNNIDVFTVPYDYADLSVLNEEVHTYAIKKMTLDAATDITTIELYEKDSFAAGEPCILVTGDPTIEESEEMTLVLAMPTEIAEKPTPANGIVGLWTTDPIPANAAWFTGKEITLNDNPVYITAHTGYIDATLYKGEVAGVETAMTLTVKGLNWPGGDPGAADVDGNGSVNSADVVAVYNFILIGEESGITAEKADVDGNGDVNSADVVAIYNAIIGFSTSKAYRLGILE
;
A
#
# COMPACT_ATOMS: atom_id res chain seq x y z
N MET A 1 26.89 24.69 31.91
CA MET A 1 27.84 25.43 32.77
C MET A 1 29.32 25.22 32.43
N LYS A 2 29.76 24.08 31.85
CA LYS A 2 31.18 23.89 31.44
C LYS A 2 31.60 24.69 30.19
N LYS A 3 30.74 24.85 29.17
CA LYS A 3 31.00 25.69 27.97
C LYS A 3 31.29 27.17 28.30
N PHE A 4 30.75 27.70 29.41
CA PHE A 4 30.98 29.09 29.83
C PHE A 4 32.35 29.30 30.49
N LEU A 5 32.97 28.24 31.03
CA LEU A 5 34.34 28.29 31.57
C LEU A 5 35.39 28.19 30.44
N PHE A 6 35.10 27.42 29.39
CA PHE A 6 35.98 27.25 28.22
C PHE A 6 36.04 28.51 27.35
N LEU A 7 34.91 29.22 27.19
CA LEU A 7 34.85 30.54 26.53
C LEU A 7 35.55 31.64 27.33
N LEU A 8 35.59 31.55 28.67
CA LEU A 8 36.32 32.51 29.49
C LEU A 8 37.84 32.30 29.44
N LEU A 9 38.31 31.07 29.21
CA LEU A 9 39.73 30.78 29.00
C LEU A 9 40.22 31.22 27.60
N THR A 10 39.39 31.06 26.56
CA THR A 10 39.72 31.52 25.20
C THR A 10 39.60 33.04 25.03
N ALA A 11 38.70 33.72 25.76
CA ALA A 11 38.58 35.18 25.70
C ALA A 11 39.72 35.95 26.39
N LEU A 12 40.52 35.30 27.25
CA LEU A 12 41.61 35.96 28.00
C LEU A 12 42.98 35.91 27.31
N VAL A 13 43.08 35.31 26.11
CA VAL A 13 44.34 35.24 25.32
C VAL A 13 44.24 35.94 23.96
N VAL A 14 43.18 36.72 23.72
CA VAL A 14 43.15 37.69 22.61
C VAL A 14 43.90 38.95 23.04
N ASN A 15 45.23 38.90 23.09
CA ASN A 15 46.16 40.04 22.96
C ASN A 15 47.59 39.57 23.25
N GLY A 16 48.23 38.92 22.28
CA GLY A 16 49.63 38.53 22.39
C GLY A 16 50.16 37.93 21.10
N GLN A 17 50.49 38.79 20.14
CA GLN A 17 51.42 38.58 19.02
C GLN A 17 51.62 37.11 18.56
N TRP A 18 50.85 36.66 17.56
CA TRP A 18 51.24 35.57 16.68
C TRP A 18 51.66 36.19 15.34
N SER A 19 52.91 35.95 14.94
CA SER A 19 53.49 36.49 13.71
C SER A 19 52.77 35.96 12.46
N PRO A 20 52.82 36.67 11.32
CA PRO A 20 52.35 36.13 10.05
C PRO A 20 53.10 34.83 9.73
N VAL A 21 52.31 33.80 9.43
CA VAL A 21 52.74 32.49 8.93
C VAL A 21 53.80 32.66 7.85
N SER A 22 55.04 32.28 8.14
CA SER A 22 56.01 31.95 7.10
C SER A 22 55.63 30.59 6.53
N ALA A 23 55.43 30.48 5.22
CA ALA A 23 55.14 29.20 4.56
C ALA A 23 56.16 28.14 5.01
N ARG A 24 55.69 27.05 5.64
CA ARG A 24 56.54 26.00 6.23
C ARG A 24 57.08 25.04 5.20
N TYR A 25 56.50 25.05 4.01
CA TYR A 25 57.02 24.37 2.84
C TYR A 25 57.96 25.31 2.11
N ASN A 26 59.21 24.87 1.88
CA ASN A 26 60.21 25.60 1.13
C ASN A 26 60.56 24.87 -0.16
N LEU A 27 60.78 25.66 -1.21
CA LEU A 27 61.24 25.15 -2.49
C LEU A 27 62.68 24.63 -2.35
N GLY A 28 62.87 23.34 -2.58
CA GLY A 28 64.16 22.67 -2.56
C GLY A 28 64.82 22.62 -3.94
N GLU A 29 65.59 21.57 -4.20
CA GLU A 29 66.35 21.43 -5.46
C GLU A 29 65.45 21.07 -6.65
N ARG A 30 65.83 21.58 -7.85
CA ARG A 30 65.21 21.19 -9.13
C ARG A 30 65.56 19.75 -9.48
N LYS A 31 64.55 18.91 -9.68
CA LYS A 31 64.66 17.49 -10.00
C LYS A 31 64.46 17.25 -11.50
N ALA A 32 65.22 16.30 -12.05
CA ALA A 32 64.90 15.69 -13.34
C ALA A 32 63.74 14.68 -13.17
N TYR A 33 63.06 14.36 -14.27
CA TYR A 33 61.86 13.50 -14.25
C TYR A 33 62.11 12.11 -13.63
N ASP A 34 63.28 11.51 -13.86
CA ASP A 34 63.70 10.20 -13.35
C ASP A 34 64.10 10.21 -11.86
N GLN A 35 64.20 11.41 -11.27
CA GLN A 35 64.47 11.62 -9.85
C GLN A 35 63.19 11.82 -9.03
N ILE A 36 62.03 11.93 -9.68
CA ILE A 36 60.71 12.05 -9.05
C ILE A 36 60.21 10.65 -8.72
N LYS A 37 59.89 10.40 -7.46
CA LYS A 37 59.48 9.09 -6.94
C LYS A 37 58.16 9.18 -6.19
N VAL A 38 57.41 8.08 -6.17
CA VAL A 38 56.26 7.93 -5.28
C VAL A 38 56.69 8.21 -3.83
N GLY A 39 55.92 9.05 -3.15
CA GLY A 39 56.21 9.58 -1.81
C GLY A 39 56.96 10.91 -1.79
N ASP A 40 57.47 11.42 -2.92
CA ASP A 40 58.05 12.75 -2.97
C ASP A 40 56.99 13.84 -2.82
N THR A 41 57.32 14.92 -2.11
CA THR A 41 56.58 16.19 -2.18
C THR A 41 57.27 17.11 -3.18
N ILE A 42 56.53 17.58 -4.18
CA ILE A 42 57.06 18.37 -5.29
C ILE A 42 56.27 19.65 -5.52
N ALA A 43 56.92 20.62 -6.17
CA ALA A 43 56.30 21.82 -6.72
C ALA A 43 56.61 21.89 -8.23
N ILE A 44 55.62 22.32 -9.02
CA ILE A 44 55.71 22.33 -10.48
C ILE A 44 55.64 23.78 -10.96
N GLN A 45 56.62 24.21 -11.75
CA GLN A 45 56.75 25.57 -12.26
C GLN A 45 56.81 25.60 -13.78
N GLY A 46 56.11 26.53 -14.42
CA GLY A 46 56.13 26.71 -15.87
C GLY A 46 57.42 27.38 -16.38
N ILE A 47 57.91 26.94 -17.54
CA ILE A 47 59.14 27.44 -18.18
C ILE A 47 58.78 28.42 -19.32
N SER A 48 59.05 29.73 -19.22
CA SER A 48 59.04 30.65 -20.39
C SER A 48 59.75 31.98 -20.17
N ASP A 49 60.23 32.59 -21.27
CA ASP A 49 60.70 33.99 -21.30
C ASP A 49 59.52 34.98 -21.39
N ALA A 50 59.78 36.24 -21.06
CA ALA A 50 58.91 37.27 -20.48
C ALA A 50 57.61 37.70 -21.21
N SER A 51 57.16 37.04 -22.29
CA SER A 51 55.95 37.45 -23.04
C SER A 51 54.67 36.64 -22.75
N ASN A 52 54.72 35.49 -22.06
CA ASN A 52 53.56 34.62 -21.78
C ASN A 52 53.53 34.07 -20.33
N ASN A 53 53.31 34.92 -19.31
CA ASN A 53 53.06 34.52 -17.91
C ASN A 53 54.18 33.70 -17.20
N GLY A 54 55.46 33.97 -17.47
CA GLY A 54 56.64 33.20 -17.02
C GLY A 54 56.75 32.80 -15.52
N TYR A 55 57.58 31.78 -15.25
CA TYR A 55 58.01 31.26 -13.94
C TYR A 55 56.92 31.17 -12.83
N ARG A 56 55.70 30.74 -13.17
CA ARG A 56 54.60 30.54 -12.20
C ARG A 56 54.52 29.09 -11.72
N PHE A 57 54.17 28.90 -10.45
CA PHE A 57 53.92 27.60 -9.85
C PHE A 57 52.47 27.15 -10.07
N ILE A 58 52.25 25.85 -10.15
CA ILE A 58 50.91 25.27 -10.03
C ILE A 58 50.55 25.26 -8.55
N GLY A 59 49.49 25.99 -8.17
CA GLY A 59 48.90 26.00 -6.84
C GLY A 59 47.43 25.58 -6.88
N GLY A 60 47.09 24.50 -6.17
CA GLY A 60 45.79 23.85 -6.28
C GLY A 60 45.48 23.43 -7.71
N ALA A 61 44.62 24.18 -8.40
CA ALA A 61 44.28 23.97 -9.82
C ALA A 61 44.59 25.19 -10.72
N GLN A 62 45.39 26.15 -10.24
CA GLN A 62 45.67 27.43 -10.89
C GLN A 62 47.17 27.79 -10.88
N LEU A 63 47.57 28.79 -11.66
CA LEU A 63 48.96 29.28 -11.71
C LEU A 63 49.17 30.45 -10.75
N GLN A 64 50.11 30.29 -9.81
CA GLN A 64 50.50 31.28 -8.81
C GLN A 64 51.87 31.88 -9.12
N SER A 65 52.03 33.19 -8.89
CA SER A 65 53.28 33.93 -9.15
C SER A 65 54.35 33.72 -8.08
N VAL A 66 54.00 33.14 -6.94
CA VAL A 66 54.89 32.85 -5.80
C VAL A 66 54.62 31.43 -5.34
N PHE A 67 55.67 30.74 -4.91
CA PHE A 67 55.51 29.42 -4.28
C PHE A 67 54.82 29.57 -2.92
N THR A 68 53.75 28.80 -2.71
CA THR A 68 53.00 28.70 -1.45
C THR A 68 52.78 27.23 -1.10
N GLU A 69 52.24 26.92 0.07
CA GLU A 69 51.94 25.53 0.47
C GLU A 69 50.91 24.88 -0.47
N ASP A 70 50.00 25.68 -1.04
CA ASP A 70 49.05 25.22 -2.06
C ASP A 70 49.76 24.82 -3.38
N CYS A 71 51.03 25.19 -3.56
CA CYS A 71 51.84 24.78 -4.70
C CYS A 71 52.55 23.42 -4.52
N ALA A 72 52.37 22.76 -3.38
CA ALA A 72 53.02 21.48 -3.08
C ALA A 72 52.07 20.29 -3.28
N PHE A 73 52.59 19.26 -3.93
CA PHE A 73 51.87 18.03 -4.25
C PHE A 73 52.66 16.81 -3.80
N VAL A 74 51.98 15.86 -3.17
CA VAL A 74 52.52 14.52 -2.90
C VAL A 74 52.35 13.67 -4.15
N VAL A 75 53.43 13.03 -4.57
CA VAL A 75 53.45 12.08 -5.68
C VAL A 75 52.99 10.73 -5.17
N GLU A 76 51.85 10.26 -5.67
CA GLU A 76 51.27 8.95 -5.30
C GLU A 76 51.31 7.99 -6.49
N GLU A 77 51.27 6.70 -6.20
CA GLU A 77 51.25 5.65 -7.23
C GLU A 77 49.93 5.71 -8.00
N GLY A 78 50.02 5.84 -9.32
CA GLY A 78 48.90 5.76 -10.24
C GLY A 78 48.81 4.39 -10.91
N PRO A 79 47.69 4.05 -11.56
CA PRO A 79 47.57 2.82 -12.34
C PRO A 79 48.57 2.80 -13.49
N SER A 80 49.02 1.62 -13.93
CA SER A 80 49.87 1.51 -15.12
C SER A 80 49.23 2.18 -16.34
N ASP A 81 50.03 2.86 -17.15
CA ASP A 81 49.55 3.47 -18.39
C ASP A 81 49.02 2.38 -19.31
N MET A 82 47.80 2.57 -19.81
CA MET A 82 47.08 1.53 -20.54
C MET A 82 47.70 1.22 -21.91
N ARG A 83 48.65 2.03 -22.40
CA ARG A 83 49.30 1.85 -23.71
C ARG A 83 50.71 1.31 -23.61
N THR A 84 51.49 1.80 -22.66
CA THR A 84 52.90 1.40 -22.49
C THR A 84 53.10 0.40 -21.37
N GLY A 85 52.13 0.27 -20.44
CA GLY A 85 52.28 -0.50 -19.21
C GLY A 85 53.19 0.16 -18.17
N GLU A 86 53.75 1.33 -18.47
CA GLU A 86 54.65 2.07 -17.59
C GLU A 86 53.91 2.59 -16.36
N ALA A 87 54.61 2.72 -15.23
CA ALA A 87 54.03 3.26 -14.01
C ALA A 87 53.65 4.74 -14.21
N THR A 88 52.45 5.12 -13.75
CA THR A 88 52.02 6.52 -13.73
C THR A 88 51.95 7.05 -12.30
N ILE A 89 51.78 8.36 -12.15
CA ILE A 89 51.65 9.00 -10.85
C ILE A 89 50.38 9.83 -10.74
N PHE A 90 49.84 9.90 -9.52
CA PHE A 90 48.87 10.90 -9.12
C PHE A 90 49.57 12.06 -8.37
N LEU A 91 48.97 13.24 -8.44
CA LEU A 91 49.42 14.42 -7.70
C LEU A 91 48.33 14.82 -6.71
N ARG A 92 48.57 14.67 -5.40
CA ARG A 92 47.64 15.09 -4.35
C ARG A 92 48.14 16.38 -3.69
N ASN A 93 47.31 17.43 -3.75
CA ASN A 93 47.63 18.72 -3.14
C ASN A 93 47.58 18.62 -1.62
N ILE A 94 48.58 19.18 -0.93
CA ILE A 94 48.74 19.04 0.52
C ILE A 94 47.75 19.87 1.34
N VAL A 95 47.30 21.02 0.83
CA VAL A 95 46.40 21.94 1.56
C VAL A 95 44.95 21.44 1.51
N HIS A 96 44.55 20.91 0.36
CA HIS A 96 43.16 20.56 0.10
C HIS A 96 42.85 19.07 0.29
N ASP A 97 43.87 18.24 0.49
CA ASP A 97 43.79 16.77 0.55
C ASP A 97 42.99 16.17 -0.62
N LYS A 98 43.28 16.69 -1.82
CA LYS A 98 42.56 16.35 -3.07
C LYS A 98 43.53 16.17 -4.22
N TYR A 99 43.12 15.35 -5.17
CA TYR A 99 43.91 15.01 -6.35
C TYR A 99 43.76 16.06 -7.46
N PHE A 100 44.83 16.29 -8.20
CA PHE A 100 44.80 17.08 -9.42
C PHE A 100 44.02 16.32 -10.50
N GLY A 101 42.84 16.81 -10.86
CA GLY A 101 41.85 15.99 -11.57
C GLY A 101 40.95 16.72 -12.55
N LYS A 102 40.07 15.92 -13.15
CA LYS A 102 39.21 16.28 -14.28
C LYS A 102 38.00 17.08 -13.80
N ASN A 103 37.67 18.19 -14.48
CA ASN A 103 36.35 18.83 -14.40
C ASN A 103 35.52 18.32 -15.58
N GLY A 104 34.25 17.92 -15.37
CA GLY A 104 33.44 17.20 -16.36
C GLY A 104 33.59 17.72 -17.81
N LEU A 105 33.70 16.78 -18.77
CA LEU A 105 34.01 17.02 -20.19
C LEU A 105 33.09 18.07 -20.81
N ARG A 106 33.62 19.27 -21.12
CA ARG A 106 32.95 20.19 -22.06
C ARG A 106 33.53 19.96 -23.46
N GLY A 107 32.90 19.05 -24.20
CA GLY A 107 33.13 18.87 -25.64
C GLY A 107 33.73 17.51 -26.00
N SER A 108 33.13 16.87 -27.01
CA SER A 108 33.52 15.58 -27.54
C SER A 108 34.78 15.70 -28.42
N GLY A 109 35.96 15.47 -27.86
CA GLY A 109 37.18 15.18 -28.64
C GLY A 109 38.50 15.59 -27.95
N PRO A 110 39.64 14.99 -28.36
CA PRO A 110 40.98 15.21 -27.77
C PRO A 110 41.58 16.62 -28.01
N SER A 111 40.79 17.56 -28.51
CA SER A 111 41.18 18.93 -28.87
C SER A 111 40.37 20.02 -28.14
N GLY A 112 39.63 19.67 -27.09
CA GLY A 112 38.85 20.61 -26.28
C GLY A 112 39.64 21.17 -25.09
N TRP A 113 39.40 22.45 -24.73
CA TRP A 113 39.98 23.11 -23.55
C TRP A 113 39.37 22.53 -22.27
N ASN A 114 40.10 21.66 -21.57
CA ASN A 114 39.65 21.08 -20.31
C ASN A 114 40.20 21.88 -19.12
N ASP A 115 39.31 22.54 -18.37
CA ASP A 115 39.64 23.20 -17.10
C ASP A 115 40.00 22.13 -16.04
N THR A 116 41.14 22.27 -15.37
CA THR A 116 41.57 21.41 -14.25
C THR A 116 40.88 21.80 -12.94
N ARG A 117 40.62 20.83 -12.05
CA ARG A 117 40.14 21.07 -10.68
C ARG A 117 40.78 20.09 -9.69
N LEU A 118 40.67 20.38 -8.40
CA LEU A 118 40.95 19.40 -7.36
C LEU A 118 39.73 18.48 -7.14
N VAL A 119 39.96 17.17 -7.10
CA VAL A 119 38.92 16.13 -6.93
C VAL A 119 39.20 15.25 -5.71
N SER A 120 38.15 14.77 -5.06
CA SER A 120 38.28 14.00 -3.81
C SER A 120 38.60 12.52 -3.99
N THR A 121 38.57 11.98 -5.21
CA THR A 121 38.79 10.55 -5.48
C THR A 121 39.83 10.31 -6.57
N PRO A 122 40.69 9.27 -6.45
CA PRO A 122 41.68 8.90 -7.47
C PRO A 122 41.07 8.61 -8.86
N ASP A 123 39.87 8.02 -8.92
CA ASP A 123 39.18 7.70 -10.18
C ASP A 123 38.94 8.92 -11.08
N SER A 124 38.78 10.09 -10.46
CA SER A 124 38.56 11.36 -11.16
C SER A 124 39.86 12.13 -11.43
N ALA A 125 41.01 11.63 -10.98
CA ALA A 125 42.31 12.28 -11.11
C ALA A 125 42.94 12.07 -12.50
N TYR A 126 43.99 12.86 -12.80
CA TYR A 126 44.90 12.61 -13.92
C TYR A 126 46.05 11.70 -13.47
N ASN A 127 46.30 10.63 -14.22
CA ASN A 127 47.37 9.67 -13.99
C ASN A 127 48.55 9.96 -14.95
N PHE A 128 49.56 10.66 -14.47
CA PHE A 128 50.61 11.22 -15.34
C PHE A 128 51.77 10.25 -15.60
N LEU A 129 52.18 10.16 -16.85
CA LEU A 129 53.50 9.75 -17.30
C LEU A 129 54.43 10.96 -17.35
N LEU A 130 55.70 10.72 -17.01
CA LEU A 130 56.75 11.73 -17.00
C LEU A 130 57.84 11.39 -18.00
N CYS A 131 58.32 12.37 -18.75
CA CYS A 131 59.51 12.21 -19.57
C CYS A 131 60.38 13.47 -19.61
N CYS A 132 61.65 13.30 -19.99
CA CYS A 132 62.59 14.38 -20.24
C CYS A 132 62.12 15.22 -21.43
N ALA A 133 62.05 16.55 -21.25
CA ALA A 133 61.69 17.47 -22.32
C ALA A 133 62.73 17.48 -23.46
N ALA A 134 64.02 17.30 -23.18
CA ALA A 134 65.08 17.28 -24.19
C ALA A 134 65.06 16.01 -25.07
N ASP A 135 64.51 14.91 -24.56
CA ASP A 135 64.38 13.64 -25.29
C ASP A 135 63.00 13.47 -25.96
N SER A 136 62.08 14.39 -25.69
CA SER A 136 60.70 14.35 -26.18
C SER A 136 60.56 15.12 -27.50
N SER A 137 60.15 14.43 -28.56
CA SER A 137 59.75 15.06 -29.84
C SER A 137 58.51 15.96 -29.71
N GLU A 138 57.87 15.93 -28.55
CA GLU A 138 56.58 16.55 -28.23
C GLU A 138 56.74 17.92 -27.54
N ALA A 139 57.95 18.26 -27.08
CA ALA A 139 58.24 19.54 -26.46
C ALA A 139 58.48 20.63 -27.52
N TRP A 140 57.75 21.74 -27.45
CA TRP A 140 57.84 22.81 -28.45
C TRP A 140 59.11 23.68 -28.29
N ASN A 141 59.98 23.68 -29.29
CA ASN A 141 61.25 24.44 -29.33
C ASN A 141 61.10 25.88 -29.87
N GLY A 142 59.88 26.44 -29.87
CA GLY A 142 59.61 27.72 -30.53
C GLY A 142 60.15 28.94 -29.78
N GLN A 143 60.05 28.97 -28.44
CA GLN A 143 60.39 30.14 -27.59
C GLN A 143 60.75 29.79 -26.12
N HIS A 144 61.12 28.56 -25.78
CA HIS A 144 61.35 28.11 -24.39
C HIS A 144 62.79 27.57 -24.17
N ASN A 145 63.50 28.07 -23.17
CA ASN A 145 64.82 27.55 -22.74
C ASN A 145 64.62 26.39 -21.75
N PHE A 146 64.42 25.16 -22.25
CA PHE A 146 64.39 23.95 -21.43
C PHE A 146 65.68 23.15 -21.59
N ASP A 147 66.00 22.31 -20.60
CA ASP A 147 67.20 21.47 -20.55
C ASP A 147 66.86 20.01 -20.25
N ASP A 148 67.87 19.19 -19.99
CA ASP A 148 67.74 17.76 -19.67
C ASP A 148 67.06 17.48 -18.32
N LYS A 149 66.79 18.50 -17.49
CA LYS A 149 66.02 18.38 -16.24
C LYS A 149 64.57 18.82 -16.36
N SER A 150 64.18 19.45 -17.46
CA SER A 150 62.79 19.86 -17.66
C SER A 150 61.89 18.64 -17.93
N THR A 151 60.70 18.63 -17.33
CA THR A 151 59.78 17.47 -17.33
C THR A 151 58.52 17.78 -18.15
N VAL A 152 58.07 16.79 -18.92
CA VAL A 152 56.76 16.81 -19.60
C VAL A 152 55.81 15.87 -18.85
N PHE A 153 54.61 16.37 -18.53
CA PHE A 153 53.53 15.59 -17.91
C PHE A 153 52.48 15.25 -18.98
N CYS A 154 52.17 13.97 -19.15
CA CYS A 154 51.13 13.52 -20.09
C CYS A 154 50.34 12.33 -19.56
N TYR A 155 49.20 12.01 -20.18
CA TYR A 155 48.46 10.78 -19.89
C TYR A 155 47.77 10.23 -21.15
N SER A 156 47.39 8.95 -21.14
CA SER A 156 46.65 8.29 -22.23
C SER A 156 45.13 8.34 -22.01
N TYR A 157 44.38 8.64 -23.07
CA TYR A 157 42.92 8.76 -23.03
C TYR A 157 42.24 7.54 -23.70
N ALA A 158 41.24 6.94 -23.04
CA ALA A 158 40.70 5.62 -23.39
C ALA A 158 39.59 5.58 -24.46
N SER A 159 38.98 6.70 -24.88
CA SER A 159 37.83 6.63 -25.79
C SER A 159 38.13 7.03 -27.24
N GLY A 160 37.94 6.06 -28.14
CA GLY A 160 37.70 6.24 -29.59
C GLY A 160 38.89 6.62 -30.47
N ASN A 161 40.05 6.93 -29.92
CA ASN A 161 41.30 7.19 -30.67
C ASN A 161 42.49 6.53 -29.96
N GLU A 162 42.61 5.22 -30.08
CA GLU A 162 43.82 4.48 -29.69
C GLU A 162 45.02 5.09 -30.42
N GLY A 163 45.91 5.80 -29.72
CA GLY A 163 47.13 6.31 -30.33
C GLY A 163 47.69 7.65 -29.87
N LYS A 164 46.94 8.51 -29.16
CA LYS A 164 47.40 9.88 -28.81
C LYS A 164 47.62 10.13 -27.31
N TYR A 165 48.66 10.91 -26.97
CA TYR A 165 48.90 11.45 -25.63
C TYR A 165 48.21 12.80 -25.47
N VAL A 166 47.77 13.11 -24.25
CA VAL A 166 47.31 14.45 -23.86
C VAL A 166 48.32 15.02 -22.86
N PHE A 167 48.77 16.23 -23.11
CA PHE A 167 49.86 16.87 -22.38
C PHE A 167 49.36 18.01 -21.50
N MET A 168 49.97 18.18 -20.33
CA MET A 168 49.71 19.32 -19.46
C MET A 168 50.38 20.58 -20.01
N CYS A 169 49.61 21.64 -20.27
CA CYS A 169 50.11 22.85 -20.89
C CYS A 169 49.54 24.14 -20.25
N ASN A 170 50.14 25.27 -20.63
CA ASN A 170 49.71 26.62 -20.29
C ASN A 170 49.78 27.48 -21.57
N TRP A 171 48.63 27.87 -22.13
CA TRP A 171 48.57 28.70 -23.34
C TRP A 171 48.14 30.14 -22.99
N GLY A 172 49.10 31.06 -23.02
CA GLY A 172 48.98 32.42 -22.46
C GLY A 172 48.34 33.50 -23.34
N TRP A 173 47.23 33.24 -24.05
CA TRP A 173 46.60 34.29 -24.88
C TRP A 173 45.54 35.18 -24.21
N TYR A 174 45.22 35.02 -22.92
CA TYR A 174 44.25 35.88 -22.22
C TYR A 174 44.44 35.89 -20.70
N GLU A 175 45.52 36.48 -20.17
CA GLU A 175 45.70 36.73 -18.70
C GLU A 175 45.32 35.55 -17.76
N SER A 176 45.26 34.30 -18.25
CA SER A 176 44.49 33.25 -17.58
C SER A 176 45.38 32.50 -16.62
N GLU A 177 44.98 32.43 -15.35
CA GLU A 177 45.65 31.68 -14.28
C GLU A 177 45.34 30.17 -14.32
N LYS A 178 44.98 29.64 -15.48
CA LYS A 178 44.45 28.27 -15.64
C LYS A 178 45.46 27.33 -16.26
N ILE A 179 45.36 26.06 -15.89
CA ILE A 179 46.13 24.94 -16.45
C ILE A 179 45.20 24.14 -17.36
N TYR A 180 45.72 23.69 -18.49
CA TYR A 180 44.94 22.97 -19.49
C TYR A 180 45.60 21.64 -19.86
N MET A 181 44.79 20.74 -20.40
CA MET A 181 45.22 19.48 -21.00
C MET A 181 45.00 19.56 -22.51
N TRP A 182 46.04 19.30 -23.30
CA TRP A 182 46.07 19.57 -24.73
C TRP A 182 46.66 18.41 -25.54
N GLY A 183 46.04 18.09 -26.67
CA GLY A 183 46.37 16.91 -27.48
C GLY A 183 47.28 17.16 -28.69
N TYR A 184 47.87 18.35 -28.84
CA TYR A 184 48.84 18.63 -29.92
C TYR A 184 50.29 18.54 -29.42
N HIS A 185 51.19 18.27 -30.38
CA HIS A 185 52.62 17.98 -30.21
C HIS A 185 53.49 19.22 -29.89
N ASP A 186 52.87 20.33 -29.49
CA ASP A 186 53.52 21.62 -29.20
C ASP A 186 53.38 22.01 -27.72
N THR A 187 53.64 21.07 -26.81
CA THR A 187 53.40 21.26 -25.37
C THR A 187 54.53 21.98 -24.62
N ASN A 188 54.21 22.48 -23.42
CA ASN A 188 55.11 23.19 -22.54
C ASN A 188 55.89 22.20 -21.63
N PRO A 189 57.21 22.35 -21.51
CA PRO A 189 57.97 21.70 -20.45
C PRO A 189 57.81 22.43 -19.10
N TRP A 190 57.96 21.68 -18.02
CA TRP A 190 57.78 22.14 -16.63
C TRP A 190 59.03 21.86 -15.79
N ASP A 191 59.38 22.78 -14.91
CA ASP A 191 60.42 22.56 -13.90
C ASP A 191 59.81 22.01 -12.63
N VAL A 192 60.34 20.90 -12.15
CA VAL A 192 59.88 20.24 -10.93
C VAL A 192 60.93 20.44 -9.85
N TYR A 193 60.49 20.87 -8.68
CA TYR A 193 61.34 21.08 -7.51
C TYR A 193 60.91 20.14 -6.39
N SER A 194 61.86 19.60 -5.63
CA SER A 194 61.54 18.99 -4.33
C SER A 194 60.97 20.06 -3.42
N VAL A 195 60.03 19.71 -2.55
CA VAL A 195 59.56 20.60 -1.49
C VAL A 195 60.00 20.03 -0.16
N VAL A 196 60.66 20.87 0.64
CA VAL A 196 61.12 20.51 1.98
C VAL A 196 60.17 21.13 2.99
N TYR A 197 59.57 20.29 3.82
CA TYR A 197 58.79 20.73 4.97
C TYR A 197 59.73 21.11 6.12
N GLU A 198 59.66 22.35 6.58
CA GLU A 198 60.27 22.77 7.83
C GLU A 198 59.43 22.25 9.00
N LYS A 199 59.98 21.28 9.73
CA LYS A 199 59.26 20.53 10.76
C LYS A 199 58.89 21.41 11.96
N ASP A 200 57.60 21.73 12.09
CA ASP A 200 56.99 22.46 13.21
C ASP A 200 55.67 21.78 13.63
N LEU A 201 55.79 20.63 14.31
CA LEU A 201 54.62 19.84 14.73
C LEU A 201 53.74 20.56 15.78
N SER A 202 54.31 21.52 16.51
CA SER A 202 53.54 22.39 17.39
C SER A 202 52.60 23.29 16.59
N GLY A 203 53.09 23.82 15.48
CA GLY A 203 52.33 24.59 14.52
C GLY A 203 51.25 23.79 13.81
N ASP A 204 51.57 22.58 13.34
CA ASP A 204 50.61 21.71 12.64
C ASP A 204 49.43 21.30 13.53
N LEU A 205 49.70 21.06 14.83
CA LEU A 205 48.64 20.77 15.80
C LEU A 205 47.73 21.99 15.99
N ALA A 206 48.30 23.21 16.05
CA ALA A 206 47.52 24.45 16.16
C ALA A 206 46.63 24.67 14.94
N ASP A 207 47.16 24.48 13.72
CA ASP A 207 46.40 24.62 12.48
C ASP A 207 45.25 23.58 12.39
N LEU A 208 45.48 22.35 12.85
CA LEU A 208 44.46 21.30 12.91
C LEU A 208 43.33 21.63 13.90
N VAL A 209 43.69 22.14 15.09
CA VAL A 209 42.73 22.58 16.11
C VAL A 209 41.89 23.75 15.58
N ASP A 210 42.52 24.74 14.96
CA ASP A 210 41.83 25.89 14.37
C ASP A 210 40.90 25.48 13.23
N TYR A 211 41.35 24.57 12.37
CA TYR A 211 40.53 24.00 11.30
C TYR A 211 39.29 23.28 11.87
N TYR A 212 39.45 22.36 12.82
CA TYR A 212 38.31 21.64 13.40
C TYR A 212 37.34 22.56 14.17
N ASN A 213 37.85 23.58 14.86
CA ASN A 213 37.01 24.61 15.48
C ASN A 213 36.25 25.43 14.43
N SER A 214 36.86 25.74 13.29
CA SER A 214 36.21 26.49 12.20
C SER A 214 35.04 25.75 11.55
N LEU A 215 35.02 24.41 11.62
CA LEU A 215 33.95 23.57 11.10
C LEU A 215 32.68 23.62 11.97
N ASN A 216 32.76 24.16 13.19
CA ASN A 216 31.64 24.26 14.14
C ASN A 216 30.90 22.92 14.33
N LEU A 217 31.67 21.84 14.47
CA LEU A 217 31.17 20.48 14.62
C LEU A 217 30.42 20.32 15.96
N ASP A 218 29.25 19.69 15.91
CA ASP A 218 28.45 19.35 17.09
C ASP A 218 28.12 17.85 17.08
N PHE A 219 28.60 17.14 18.10
CA PHE A 219 28.40 15.70 18.28
C PHE A 219 27.53 15.45 19.52
N PRO A 220 26.21 15.67 19.44
CA PRO A 220 25.32 15.47 20.57
C PRO A 220 25.37 14.01 21.04
N ALA A 221 25.79 13.80 22.28
CA ALA A 221 25.91 12.48 22.88
C ALA A 221 24.53 11.87 23.22
N GLY A 222 24.30 10.62 22.85
CA GLY A 222 23.06 9.90 23.13
C GLY A 222 23.04 8.50 22.50
N SER A 223 21.96 7.75 22.76
CA SER A 223 21.73 6.41 22.21
C SER A 223 20.63 6.35 21.15
N ASP A 224 19.95 7.48 20.92
CA ASP A 224 18.80 7.59 20.03
C ASP A 224 19.21 8.03 18.61
N PRO A 225 18.39 7.76 17.57
CA PRO A 225 18.65 8.25 16.23
C PRO A 225 18.89 9.75 16.15
N GLY A 226 19.95 10.13 15.44
CA GLY A 226 20.42 11.50 15.30
C GLY A 226 21.48 11.93 16.33
N PHE A 227 21.79 11.08 17.31
CA PHE A 227 22.87 11.27 18.28
C PHE A 227 24.13 10.44 17.93
N TYR A 228 25.18 10.66 18.72
CA TYR A 228 26.43 9.90 18.68
C TYR A 228 26.66 9.17 20.01
N PRO A 229 27.23 7.96 20.02
CA PRO A 229 27.53 7.23 21.25
C PRO A 229 28.34 8.08 22.23
N THR A 230 27.87 8.14 23.48
CA THR A 230 28.43 9.01 24.53
C THR A 230 29.94 8.86 24.68
N GLU A 231 30.46 7.64 24.57
CA GLU A 231 31.90 7.36 24.66
C GLU A 231 32.71 7.91 23.49
N LEU A 232 32.17 7.90 22.28
CA LEU A 232 32.85 8.44 21.09
C LEU A 232 32.84 9.97 21.09
N ALA A 233 31.70 10.57 21.46
CA ALA A 233 31.60 12.02 21.62
C ALA A 233 32.55 12.52 22.73
N ALA A 234 32.59 11.85 23.89
CA ALA A 234 33.52 12.18 24.97
C ALA A 234 34.99 11.95 24.60
N ALA A 235 35.30 10.92 23.81
CA ALA A 235 36.66 10.68 23.32
C ALA A 235 37.15 11.79 22.38
N TYR A 236 36.28 12.29 21.49
CA TYR A 236 36.57 13.44 20.64
C TYR A 236 36.75 14.72 21.46
N GLU A 237 35.83 15.02 22.39
CA GLU A 237 35.96 16.19 23.28
C GLU A 237 37.29 16.14 24.05
N LYS A 238 37.64 14.98 24.61
CA LYS A 238 38.90 14.78 25.32
C LYS A 238 40.12 14.98 24.42
N ALA A 239 40.13 14.39 23.22
CA ALA A 239 41.23 14.54 22.28
C ALA A 239 41.41 16.00 21.83
N MET A 240 40.30 16.74 21.68
CA MET A 240 40.32 18.17 21.39
C MET A 240 40.88 18.98 22.57
N GLU A 241 40.48 18.69 23.81
CA GLU A 241 41.02 19.34 25.01
C GLU A 241 42.53 19.08 25.17
N GLU A 242 42.98 17.84 24.95
CA GLU A 242 44.40 17.46 25.00
C GLU A 242 45.21 18.17 23.90
N ALA A 243 44.67 18.27 22.68
CA ALA A 243 45.30 18.98 21.57
C ALA A 243 45.41 20.50 21.84
N VAL A 244 44.34 21.14 22.31
CA VAL A 244 44.35 22.57 22.68
C VAL A 244 45.35 22.85 23.80
N LEU A 245 45.45 21.96 24.79
CA LEU A 245 46.42 22.11 25.88
C LEU A 245 47.85 21.98 25.36
N ALA A 246 48.12 21.00 24.50
CA ALA A 246 49.44 20.80 23.90
C ALA A 246 49.88 22.00 23.05
N CYS A 247 48.96 22.73 22.41
CA CYS A 247 49.28 23.99 21.72
C CYS A 247 49.75 25.13 22.65
N GLN A 248 49.54 25.01 23.96
CA GLN A 248 49.84 26.06 24.95
C GLN A 248 51.07 25.75 25.81
N THR A 249 51.67 24.57 25.67
CA THR A 249 52.81 24.10 26.47
C THR A 249 53.91 23.51 25.57
N GLU A 250 55.16 23.54 26.04
CA GLU A 250 56.28 22.92 25.29
C GLU A 250 56.19 21.39 25.36
N HIS A 251 56.17 20.75 24.19
CA HIS A 251 56.22 19.29 24.03
C HIS A 251 57.32 18.87 23.07
N THR A 252 57.63 17.57 23.07
CA THR A 252 58.50 16.97 22.06
C THR A 252 57.74 16.74 20.76
N ASP A 253 58.46 16.69 19.63
CA ASP A 253 57.90 16.33 18.32
C ASP A 253 57.04 15.05 18.34
N ALA A 254 57.47 14.02 19.09
CA ALA A 254 56.73 12.77 19.20
C ALA A 254 55.39 12.94 19.93
N GLU A 255 55.35 13.82 20.93
CA GLU A 255 54.12 14.13 21.68
C GLU A 255 53.16 14.98 20.83
N TYR A 256 53.66 15.96 20.08
CA TYR A 256 52.83 16.73 19.14
C TYR A 256 52.21 15.83 18.06
N GLN A 257 53.00 14.93 17.46
CA GLN A 257 52.51 13.98 16.47
C GLN A 257 51.42 13.06 17.07
N GLN A 258 51.63 12.58 18.31
CA GLN A 258 50.64 11.75 18.99
C GLN A 258 49.32 12.50 19.22
N CYS A 259 49.37 13.78 19.58
CA CYS A 259 48.17 14.62 19.72
C CYS A 259 47.43 14.79 18.38
N ILE A 260 48.16 15.01 17.28
CA ILE A 260 47.59 15.11 15.93
C ILE A 260 46.87 13.80 15.54
N ASP A 261 47.55 12.66 15.73
CA ASP A 261 47.01 11.36 15.35
C ASP A 261 45.78 10.99 16.20
N ASN A 262 45.84 11.25 17.51
CA ASN A 262 44.72 11.03 18.43
C ASN A 262 43.50 11.87 18.05
N LEU A 263 43.69 13.16 17.74
CA LEU A 263 42.60 14.06 17.40
C LEU A 263 41.92 13.65 16.07
N LYS A 264 42.71 13.29 15.05
CA LYS A 264 42.19 12.77 13.77
C LYS A 264 41.43 11.46 13.95
N ALA A 265 42.00 10.52 14.71
CA ALA A 265 41.38 9.22 14.97
C ALA A 265 40.07 9.37 15.75
N ALA A 266 40.03 10.23 16.78
CA ALA A 266 38.83 10.47 17.56
C ALA A 266 37.71 11.13 16.73
N LYS A 267 38.06 12.07 15.84
CA LYS A 267 37.09 12.68 14.90
C LYS A 267 36.49 11.64 13.95
N ALA A 268 37.33 10.82 13.32
CA ALA A 268 36.86 9.77 12.42
C ALA A 268 35.99 8.74 13.16
N ALA A 269 36.36 8.38 14.40
CA ALA A 269 35.59 7.45 15.22
C ALA A 269 34.21 8.01 15.58
N VAL A 270 34.10 9.27 16.00
CA VAL A 270 32.80 9.86 16.33
C VAL A 270 31.92 10.04 15.09
N GLU A 271 32.46 10.47 13.95
CA GLU A 271 31.68 10.60 12.70
C GLU A 271 31.13 9.26 12.20
N ASN A 272 31.91 8.19 12.29
CA ASN A 272 31.46 6.84 11.95
C ASN A 272 30.49 6.24 12.98
N GLY A 273 30.39 6.84 14.17
CA GLY A 273 29.49 6.41 15.23
C GLY A 273 28.06 6.94 15.10
N TYR A 274 27.72 7.69 14.06
CA TYR A 274 26.39 8.27 13.88
C TYR A 274 25.27 7.23 13.96
N ILE A 275 24.29 7.46 14.85
CA ILE A 275 23.14 6.56 15.04
C ILE A 275 22.03 6.96 14.06
N ASP A 276 21.84 6.18 13.00
CA ASP A 276 20.73 6.35 12.06
C ASP A 276 19.44 5.68 12.54
N ILE A 277 18.31 5.97 11.89
CA ILE A 277 17.03 5.30 12.13
C ILE A 277 17.12 3.85 11.65
N THR A 278 16.81 2.91 12.54
CA THR A 278 16.70 1.47 12.21
C THR A 278 15.25 1.02 12.29
N ASP A 279 14.94 -0.13 11.71
CA ASP A 279 13.62 -0.74 11.89
C ASP A 279 13.38 -1.05 13.38
N GLY A 280 12.22 -0.63 13.90
CA GLY A 280 11.87 -0.84 15.30
C GLY A 280 10.79 0.09 15.82
N TYR A 281 10.53 0.02 17.12
CA TYR A 281 9.52 0.81 17.81
C TYR A 281 10.10 2.07 18.45
N TYR A 282 9.41 3.19 18.27
CA TYR A 282 9.86 4.51 18.70
C TYR A 282 8.73 5.32 19.34
N PHE A 283 9.08 6.13 20.33
CA PHE A 283 8.32 7.31 20.70
C PHE A 283 8.80 8.49 19.86
N VAL A 284 7.87 9.29 19.33
CA VAL A 284 8.21 10.51 18.60
C VAL A 284 7.93 11.71 19.51
N ALA A 285 8.96 12.13 20.24
CA ALA A 285 8.88 13.19 21.23
C ALA A 285 9.14 14.56 20.61
N SER A 286 8.47 15.60 21.08
CA SER A 286 8.66 16.97 20.61
C SER A 286 10.02 17.51 21.05
N ALA A 287 10.80 18.04 20.10
CA ALA A 287 12.04 18.76 20.40
C ALA A 287 11.83 20.26 20.66
N TYR A 288 10.57 20.73 20.67
CA TYR A 288 10.23 22.11 20.98
C TYR A 288 10.54 22.47 22.43
N THR A 289 11.52 23.35 22.63
CA THR A 289 12.05 23.66 23.98
C THR A 289 11.05 24.35 24.89
N GLU A 290 10.08 25.09 24.33
CA GLU A 290 9.13 25.87 25.14
C GLU A 290 8.15 24.99 25.91
N PHE A 291 7.82 23.78 25.44
CA PHE A 291 7.03 22.84 26.23
C PHE A 291 7.75 22.45 27.52
N LEU A 292 9.04 22.11 27.42
CA LEU A 292 9.86 21.76 28.58
C LEU A 292 10.10 22.98 29.48
N ASN A 293 10.45 24.13 28.90
CA ASN A 293 10.74 25.35 29.65
C ASN A 293 9.53 25.82 30.49
N LEU A 294 8.32 25.81 29.90
CA LEU A 294 7.12 26.38 30.52
C LEU A 294 6.33 25.36 31.35
N GLN A 295 6.21 24.12 30.88
CA GLN A 295 5.35 23.10 31.51
C GLN A 295 6.14 22.04 32.28
N GLN A 296 7.47 21.97 32.12
CA GLN A 296 8.33 20.97 32.77
C GLN A 296 7.94 19.51 32.45
N VAL A 297 7.32 19.30 31.28
CA VAL A 297 6.92 17.98 30.78
C VAL A 297 7.38 17.80 29.34
N GLU A 298 7.55 16.55 28.95
CA GLU A 298 7.78 16.17 27.56
C GLU A 298 6.46 15.88 26.85
N LYS A 299 6.33 16.38 25.61
CA LYS A 299 5.18 16.12 24.74
C LYS A 299 5.59 15.12 23.67
N ALA A 300 4.68 14.27 23.23
CA ALA A 300 4.93 13.29 22.18
C ALA A 300 3.69 13.07 21.31
N LEU A 301 3.94 12.47 20.15
CA LEU A 301 2.91 12.01 19.24
C LEU A 301 2.21 10.76 19.79
N TYR A 302 0.90 10.66 19.57
CA TYR A 302 0.12 9.46 19.84
C TYR A 302 -0.99 9.29 18.81
N VAL A 303 -1.45 8.05 18.62
CA VAL A 303 -2.65 7.77 17.84
C VAL A 303 -3.87 7.86 18.75
N ASN A 304 -4.90 8.60 18.33
CA ASN A 304 -6.16 8.63 19.06
C ASN A 304 -7.14 7.68 18.38
N ASN A 305 -7.51 6.57 19.03
CA ASN A 305 -8.39 5.56 18.44
C ASN A 305 -9.83 6.06 18.15
N SER A 306 -10.21 7.22 18.68
CA SER A 306 -11.48 7.90 18.39
C SER A 306 -11.38 8.94 17.26
N SER A 307 -10.20 9.10 16.64
CA SER A 307 -9.91 10.09 15.61
C SER A 307 -9.04 9.51 14.49
N SER A 308 -9.34 9.79 13.23
CA SER A 308 -8.52 9.34 12.10
C SER A 308 -7.23 10.15 11.91
N TYR A 309 -6.72 10.80 12.96
CA TYR A 309 -5.58 11.72 12.89
C TYR A 309 -4.56 11.45 13.99
N ILE A 310 -3.28 11.69 13.69
CA ILE A 310 -2.23 11.76 14.69
C ILE A 310 -2.40 13.01 15.56
N GLN A 311 -2.19 12.85 16.87
CA GLN A 311 -2.32 13.90 17.86
C GLN A 311 -1.07 13.99 18.73
N TRP A 312 -1.02 14.99 19.60
CA TRP A 312 0.04 15.18 20.57
C TRP A 312 -0.52 15.52 21.95
N LYS A 313 0.15 15.04 23.00
CA LYS A 313 -0.10 15.39 24.41
C LYS A 313 1.16 15.09 25.25
N THR A 314 1.10 15.25 26.57
CA THR A 314 2.19 14.81 27.47
C THR A 314 2.46 13.31 27.28
N ILE A 315 3.73 12.93 27.10
CA ILE A 315 4.11 11.54 26.85
C ILE A 315 3.70 10.63 28.01
N ASP A 316 3.15 9.45 27.69
CA ASP A 316 2.95 8.35 28.63
C ASP A 316 3.63 7.10 28.07
N THR A 317 4.73 6.68 28.67
CA THR A 317 5.50 5.52 28.19
C THR A 317 4.82 4.17 28.49
N SER A 318 3.78 4.17 29.31
CA SER A 318 2.97 2.98 29.62
C SER A 318 1.75 2.82 28.70
N ASP A 319 1.50 3.81 27.84
CA ASP A 319 0.38 3.84 26.90
C ASP A 319 0.83 3.38 25.50
N PRO A 320 0.29 2.27 24.97
CA PRO A 320 0.65 1.75 23.65
C PRO A 320 0.32 2.72 22.50
N ASP A 321 -0.56 3.72 22.69
CA ASP A 321 -0.92 4.69 21.67
C ASP A 321 0.23 5.65 21.28
N PHE A 322 1.27 5.76 22.12
CA PHE A 322 2.44 6.62 21.86
C PHE A 322 3.56 5.94 21.07
N VAL A 323 3.43 4.64 20.79
CA VAL A 323 4.50 3.84 20.18
C VAL A 323 4.21 3.63 18.70
N PHE A 324 5.24 3.83 17.87
CA PHE A 324 5.17 3.68 16.43
C PHE A 324 6.28 2.76 15.91
N TYR A 325 5.93 1.79 15.07
CA TYR A 325 6.89 1.02 14.31
C TYR A 325 7.33 1.84 13.09
N ILE A 326 8.62 2.19 13.05
CA ILE A 326 9.23 2.91 11.93
C ILE A 326 10.04 1.90 11.13
N LYS A 327 9.78 1.83 9.83
CA LYS A 327 10.46 0.90 8.91
C LYS A 327 11.03 1.64 7.71
N LYS A 328 12.28 1.37 7.36
CA LYS A 328 12.93 1.91 6.17
C LYS A 328 12.48 1.16 4.91
N LEU A 329 12.10 1.89 3.88
CA LEU A 329 11.60 1.35 2.61
C LEU A 329 12.71 1.33 1.55
N SER A 330 12.50 0.57 0.46
CA SER A 330 13.46 0.49 -0.65
C SER A 330 13.70 1.83 -1.36
N SER A 331 12.77 2.77 -1.24
CA SER A 331 12.91 4.16 -1.72
C SER A 331 13.91 4.99 -0.92
N GLY A 332 14.29 4.53 0.28
CA GLY A 332 15.05 5.29 1.27
C GLY A 332 14.19 6.12 2.24
N ASN A 333 12.88 6.25 1.99
CA ASN A 333 11.91 6.84 2.93
C ASN A 333 11.40 5.81 3.94
N PHE A 334 10.36 6.15 4.71
CA PHE A 334 9.90 5.34 5.83
C PHE A 334 8.38 5.09 5.80
N SER A 335 7.95 3.94 6.32
CA SER A 335 6.57 3.74 6.78
C SER A 335 6.51 3.90 8.29
N VAL A 336 5.45 4.52 8.81
CA VAL A 336 5.21 4.66 10.25
C VAL A 336 3.86 4.06 10.58
N GLN A 337 3.86 3.03 11.43
CA GLN A 337 2.66 2.29 11.84
C GLN A 337 2.45 2.43 13.34
N SER A 338 1.22 2.70 13.77
CA SER A 338 0.86 2.83 15.18
C SER A 338 0.79 1.45 15.85
N PHE A 339 1.42 1.30 17.02
CA PHE A 339 1.52 0.02 17.73
C PHE A 339 0.18 -0.47 18.29
N SER A 340 -0.69 0.43 18.75
CA SER A 340 -1.95 0.04 19.40
C SER A 340 -3.00 -0.52 18.44
N ASN A 341 -3.13 0.07 17.25
CA ASN A 341 -4.22 -0.21 16.29
C ASN A 341 -3.76 -0.60 14.87
N ASP A 342 -2.46 -0.79 14.64
CA ASP A 342 -1.84 -1.19 13.37
C ASP A 342 -2.10 -0.24 12.17
N THR A 343 -2.52 1.00 12.40
CA THR A 343 -2.77 1.98 11.33
C THR A 343 -1.51 2.75 10.93
N TYR A 344 -1.35 3.04 9.63
CA TYR A 344 -0.25 3.78 9.05
C TYR A 344 -0.53 5.28 8.97
N TRP A 345 0.50 6.09 9.17
CA TRP A 345 0.48 7.53 8.91
C TRP A 345 0.46 7.80 7.41
N ASN A 346 -0.38 8.73 6.97
CA ASN A 346 -0.62 9.04 5.56
C ASN A 346 -0.69 10.55 5.30
N ALA A 347 -0.95 10.93 4.04
CA ALA A 347 -0.98 12.32 3.62
C ALA A 347 -2.14 13.12 4.24
N PRO A 348 -1.97 14.44 4.43
CA PRO A 348 -3.08 15.36 4.69
C PRO A 348 -4.04 15.46 3.50
N GLY A 349 -5.23 16.02 3.73
CA GLY A 349 -6.25 16.18 2.69
C GLY A 349 -5.90 17.19 1.60
N SER A 350 -4.92 18.07 1.85
CA SER A 350 -4.38 19.01 0.87
C SER A 350 -2.95 19.45 1.24
N ASP A 351 -2.20 20.02 0.30
CA ASP A 351 -0.87 20.61 0.54
C ASP A 351 -0.96 22.05 1.12
N SER A 352 -1.85 22.27 2.08
CA SER A 352 -2.01 23.55 2.79
C SER A 352 -1.40 23.48 4.19
N ASN A 353 -1.24 24.62 4.87
CA ASN A 353 -0.95 24.60 6.31
C ASN A 353 -2.22 24.17 7.09
N SER A 354 -2.04 23.74 8.34
CA SER A 354 -3.14 23.33 9.23
C SER A 354 -3.95 22.13 8.72
N GLN A 355 -3.34 21.25 7.92
CA GLN A 355 -4.01 20.04 7.44
C GLN A 355 -3.57 18.85 8.29
N GLY A 356 -4.55 18.12 8.84
CA GLY A 356 -4.29 16.99 9.74
C GLY A 356 -3.62 15.80 9.05
N ILE A 357 -2.74 15.11 9.78
CA ILE A 357 -2.07 13.89 9.30
C ILE A 357 -2.96 12.68 9.60
N TYR A 358 -3.44 12.01 8.55
CA TYR A 358 -4.41 10.93 8.65
C TYR A 358 -3.76 9.59 8.99
N THR A 359 -4.51 8.71 9.64
CA THR A 359 -4.16 7.30 9.81
C THR A 359 -5.13 6.39 9.05
N SER A 360 -4.61 5.29 8.49
CA SER A 360 -5.46 4.28 7.85
C SER A 360 -4.82 2.89 7.90
N ALA A 361 -5.59 1.83 7.65
CA ALA A 361 -5.06 0.45 7.64
C ALA A 361 -4.04 0.19 6.51
N LYS A 362 -3.95 1.07 5.50
CA LYS A 362 -3.00 0.95 4.39
C LYS A 362 -2.07 2.15 4.34
N LEU A 363 -0.81 1.90 3.99
CA LEU A 363 0.12 2.97 3.65
C LEU A 363 -0.19 3.48 2.24
N THR A 364 -0.49 4.76 2.11
CA THR A 364 -0.68 5.46 0.83
C THR A 364 0.47 6.42 0.54
N ASN A 365 1.17 6.92 1.58
CA ASN A 365 2.25 7.88 1.43
C ASN A 365 3.40 7.58 2.38
N GLU A 366 4.61 7.54 1.84
CA GLU A 366 5.84 7.36 2.61
C GLU A 366 6.17 8.63 3.40
N GLN A 367 6.77 8.44 4.57
CA GLN A 367 7.18 9.46 5.49
C GLN A 367 8.67 9.76 5.29
N VAL A 368 9.05 11.03 5.36
CA VAL A 368 10.42 11.50 5.19
C VAL A 368 10.89 12.07 6.52
N PHE A 369 12.02 11.55 7.01
CA PHE A 369 12.69 12.01 8.22
C PHE A 369 13.99 12.71 7.81
N SER A 370 14.12 13.99 8.14
CA SER A 370 15.32 14.77 7.85
C SER A 370 16.00 15.21 9.13
N ASN A 371 17.22 14.74 9.35
CA ASN A 371 18.06 15.19 10.45
C ASN A 371 18.49 16.65 10.21
N ILE A 372 18.34 17.50 11.23
CA ILE A 372 18.70 18.92 11.18
C ILE A 372 19.77 19.33 12.22
N GLY A 373 20.42 18.36 12.84
CA GLY A 373 21.43 18.53 13.91
C GLY A 373 20.84 18.38 15.31
N GLY A 374 21.71 18.29 16.33
CA GLY A 374 21.29 18.25 17.74
C GLY A 374 20.42 17.05 18.14
N GLY A 375 20.43 15.96 17.36
CA GLY A 375 19.52 14.81 17.54
C GLY A 375 18.09 15.05 17.05
N GLN A 376 17.81 16.17 16.37
CA GLN A 376 16.47 16.58 16.00
C GLN A 376 16.13 16.27 14.54
N TRP A 377 14.87 15.93 14.33
CA TRP A 377 14.30 15.54 13.06
C TRP A 377 13.14 16.45 12.66
N GLN A 378 13.05 16.72 11.37
CA GLN A 378 11.82 17.20 10.75
C GLN A 378 11.15 16.04 10.02
N ILE A 379 9.83 15.98 10.11
CA ILE A 379 9.04 14.89 9.54
C ILE A 379 8.02 15.48 8.57
N TRP A 380 7.90 14.89 7.37
CA TRP A 380 6.86 15.18 6.38
C TRP A 380 6.56 13.92 5.57
N ASN A 381 5.82 14.03 4.46
CA ASN A 381 5.52 12.87 3.60
C ASN A 381 5.71 13.17 2.10
N THR A 382 5.64 12.13 1.26
CA THR A 382 5.87 12.27 -0.19
C THR A 382 4.82 13.10 -0.93
N PHE A 383 3.65 13.37 -0.32
CA PHE A 383 2.62 14.22 -0.90
C PHE A 383 2.83 15.72 -0.57
N SER A 384 3.18 16.04 0.68
CA SER A 384 3.42 17.41 1.14
C SER A 384 4.77 17.52 1.85
N LYS A 385 5.61 18.45 1.40
CA LYS A 385 6.93 18.75 2.02
C LYS A 385 6.84 19.64 3.27
N LYS A 386 5.63 19.84 3.80
CA LYS A 386 5.39 20.65 5.00
C LYS A 386 5.60 19.81 6.25
N HIS A 387 6.21 20.38 7.27
CA HIS A 387 6.62 19.63 8.46
C HIS A 387 5.46 19.35 9.39
N TYR A 388 5.57 18.26 10.13
CA TYR A 388 4.59 17.85 11.13
C TYR A 388 4.70 18.74 12.36
N HIS A 389 3.56 19.32 12.74
CA HIS A 389 3.47 20.43 13.67
C HIS A 389 2.34 20.22 14.68
N PRO A 390 2.57 20.50 15.97
CA PRO A 390 1.54 20.48 17.00
C PRO A 390 0.61 21.69 16.85
N GLU A 391 -0.59 21.46 16.33
CA GLU A 391 -1.67 22.44 16.33
C GLU A 391 -2.00 22.86 17.77
N SER A 392 -2.35 24.13 17.97
CA SER A 392 -2.69 24.68 19.29
C SER A 392 -1.56 24.67 20.32
N ASN A 393 -0.29 24.54 19.90
CA ASN A 393 0.86 24.58 20.83
C ASN A 393 0.96 25.87 21.68
N SER A 394 0.33 26.97 21.25
CA SER A 394 0.21 28.22 22.00
C SER A 394 1.54 28.75 22.56
N ALA A 395 2.60 28.73 21.74
CA ALA A 395 3.95 29.11 22.13
C ALA A 395 4.47 28.33 23.36
N GLY A 396 4.15 27.02 23.41
CA GLY A 396 4.59 26.11 24.46
C GLY A 396 3.63 26.00 25.65
N LYS A 397 2.46 26.67 25.63
CA LYS A 397 1.44 26.60 26.70
C LYS A 397 0.30 25.61 26.43
N GLY A 398 0.20 25.09 25.21
CA GLY A 398 -0.85 24.13 24.87
C GLY A 398 -0.62 22.77 25.52
N ASP A 399 -1.70 22.09 25.90
CA ASP A 399 -1.62 20.80 26.60
C ASP A 399 -1.70 19.60 25.65
N ASN A 400 -2.49 19.72 24.58
CA ASN A 400 -2.71 18.70 23.57
C ASN A 400 -3.22 19.33 22.25
N GLY A 401 -3.26 18.53 21.18
CA GLY A 401 -3.86 18.94 19.91
C GLY A 401 -3.61 17.94 18.79
N LYS A 402 -4.00 18.32 17.57
CA LYS A 402 -3.75 17.53 16.36
C LYS A 402 -2.35 17.79 15.81
N ILE A 403 -1.80 16.83 15.07
CA ILE A 403 -0.67 17.09 14.19
C ILE A 403 -1.15 17.56 12.83
N VAL A 404 -0.59 18.69 12.40
CA VAL A 404 -0.90 19.33 11.14
C VAL A 404 0.37 19.61 10.34
N THR A 405 0.21 19.88 9.05
CA THR A 405 1.27 20.43 8.20
C THR A 405 1.54 21.90 8.48
N TRP A 406 2.82 22.28 8.58
CA TRP A 406 3.23 23.68 8.72
C TRP A 406 4.62 23.98 8.14
N ASN A 407 4.82 25.21 7.64
CA ASN A 407 6.12 25.71 7.21
C ASN A 407 6.89 26.31 8.39
N SER A 408 7.51 25.47 9.22
CA SER A 408 8.38 25.91 10.32
C SER A 408 9.64 25.07 10.35
N SER A 409 10.80 25.72 10.35
CA SER A 409 12.11 25.07 10.28
C SER A 409 13.11 25.63 11.27
N GLY A 410 14.10 24.81 11.62
CA GLY A 410 15.19 25.16 12.52
C GLY A 410 15.16 24.38 13.84
N LEU A 411 16.33 24.27 14.46
CA LEU A 411 16.53 23.58 15.73
C LEU A 411 15.65 24.18 16.82
N GLY A 412 15.01 23.30 17.60
CA GLY A 412 14.14 23.67 18.72
C GLY A 412 12.85 24.38 18.32
N SER A 413 12.42 24.30 17.06
CA SER A 413 11.12 24.83 16.64
C SER A 413 9.97 23.89 17.04
N SER A 414 8.73 24.35 16.91
CA SER A 414 7.56 23.52 17.21
C SER A 414 7.38 22.33 16.27
N SER A 415 8.08 22.29 15.13
CA SER A 415 7.95 21.23 14.11
C SER A 415 9.14 20.26 14.10
N THR A 416 9.87 20.18 15.22
CA THR A 416 11.03 19.28 15.37
C THR A 416 10.80 18.21 16.41
N TRP A 417 11.41 17.05 16.19
CA TRP A 417 11.12 15.81 16.92
C TRP A 417 12.40 15.07 17.31
N TYR A 418 12.39 14.42 18.46
CA TYR A 418 13.32 13.38 18.86
C TYR A 418 12.69 12.01 18.61
N LEU A 419 13.46 11.06 18.10
CA LEU A 419 13.04 9.67 17.97
C LEU A 419 13.65 8.88 19.12
N ARG A 420 12.83 8.41 20.05
CA ARG A 420 13.32 7.66 21.20
C ARG A 420 13.03 6.19 21.01
N ARG A 421 14.07 5.35 20.95
CA ARG A 421 13.88 3.92 20.72
C ARG A 421 13.23 3.28 21.95
N ALA A 422 12.14 2.55 21.75
CA ALA A 422 11.55 1.72 22.79
C ALA A 422 12.38 0.44 22.95
N SER A 423 12.64 0.03 24.18
CA SER A 423 13.33 -1.23 24.45
C SER A 423 12.41 -2.42 24.26
N ASP A 424 12.96 -3.58 23.89
CA ASP A 424 12.17 -4.81 23.70
C ASP A 424 11.36 -5.16 24.95
N ALA A 425 11.96 -5.02 26.15
CA ALA A 425 11.26 -5.25 27.41
C ALA A 425 10.05 -4.30 27.63
N LEU A 426 10.14 -3.05 27.17
CA LEU A 426 9.02 -2.12 27.22
C LEU A 426 7.94 -2.54 26.21
N ILE A 427 8.33 -2.90 24.99
CA ILE A 427 7.40 -3.37 23.96
C ILE A 427 6.66 -4.63 24.40
N ASP A 428 7.35 -5.59 25.01
CA ASP A 428 6.73 -6.79 25.58
C ASP A 428 5.68 -6.43 26.66
N SER A 429 5.99 -5.46 27.52
CA SER A 429 5.04 -5.00 28.54
C SER A 429 3.82 -4.28 27.92
N LEU A 430 4.04 -3.46 26.90
CA LEU A 430 2.98 -2.74 26.19
C LEU A 430 2.14 -3.69 25.33
N GLN A 431 2.71 -4.79 24.84
CA GLN A 431 1.98 -5.84 24.13
C GLN A 431 0.94 -6.50 25.04
N ALA A 432 1.26 -6.72 26.31
CA ALA A 432 0.31 -7.22 27.30
C ALA A 432 -0.81 -6.20 27.58
N VAL A 433 -0.48 -4.92 27.73
CA VAL A 433 -1.47 -3.83 27.89
C VAL A 433 -2.39 -3.74 26.67
N ARG A 434 -1.82 -3.79 25.46
CA ARG A 434 -2.55 -3.80 24.20
C ARG A 434 -3.52 -4.98 24.12
N ALA A 435 -3.08 -6.17 24.50
CA ALA A 435 -3.93 -7.35 24.54
C ALA A 435 -5.09 -7.21 25.55
N GLN A 436 -4.82 -6.66 26.74
CA GLN A 436 -5.84 -6.40 27.75
C GLN A 436 -6.88 -5.37 27.29
N ASN A 437 -6.44 -4.27 26.67
CA ASN A 437 -7.34 -3.24 26.14
C ASN A 437 -8.27 -3.82 25.08
N LYS A 438 -7.75 -4.69 24.19
CA LYS A 438 -8.56 -5.37 23.16
C LYS A 438 -9.63 -6.28 23.77
N LEU A 439 -9.30 -7.02 24.84
CA LEU A 439 -10.30 -7.84 25.55
C LEU A 439 -11.39 -6.96 26.16
N THR A 440 -11.01 -5.86 26.81
CA THR A 440 -11.96 -4.91 27.40
C THR A 440 -12.86 -4.25 26.35
N GLU A 441 -12.32 -3.92 25.17
CA GLU A 441 -13.13 -3.43 24.05
C GLU A 441 -14.13 -4.48 23.54
N GLU A 442 -13.72 -5.75 23.44
CA GLU A 442 -14.61 -6.85 23.05
C GLU A 442 -15.73 -7.06 24.09
N LEU A 443 -15.41 -7.04 25.39
CA LEU A 443 -16.42 -7.14 26.45
C LEU A 443 -17.36 -5.93 26.43
N ARG A 444 -16.86 -4.72 26.16
CA ARG A 444 -17.69 -3.52 26.00
C ARG A 444 -18.67 -3.66 24.83
N ALA A 445 -18.24 -4.25 23.72
CA ALA A 445 -19.13 -4.55 22.60
C ALA A 445 -20.20 -5.59 22.98
N ALA A 446 -19.82 -6.68 23.64
CA ALA A 446 -20.74 -7.70 24.14
C ALA A 446 -21.72 -7.13 25.20
N TYR A 447 -21.27 -6.21 26.06
CA TYR A 447 -22.11 -5.51 27.02
C TYR A 447 -23.18 -4.65 26.33
N SER A 448 -22.85 -3.98 25.23
CA SER A 448 -23.83 -3.24 24.43
C SER A 448 -24.90 -4.17 23.82
N GLU A 449 -24.50 -5.34 23.34
CA GLU A 449 -25.44 -6.37 22.86
C GLU A 449 -26.32 -6.90 23.99
N ALA A 450 -25.74 -7.24 25.14
CA ALA A 450 -26.46 -7.67 26.35
C ALA A 450 -27.47 -6.63 26.82
N PHE A 451 -27.07 -5.35 26.81
CA PHE A 451 -27.94 -4.25 27.17
C PHE A 451 -29.19 -4.18 26.29
N ASN A 452 -29.04 -4.34 24.97
CA ASN A 452 -30.17 -4.37 24.05
C ASN A 452 -31.03 -5.63 24.23
N ALA A 453 -30.41 -6.80 24.41
CA ALA A 453 -31.10 -8.07 24.60
C ALA A 453 -31.91 -8.11 25.90
N TYR A 454 -31.41 -7.50 26.97
CA TYR A 454 -32.10 -7.37 28.25
C TYR A 454 -33.26 -6.38 28.18
N ASN A 455 -33.02 -5.16 27.69
CA ASN A 455 -34.04 -4.10 27.75
C ASN A 455 -35.25 -4.36 26.86
N ARG A 456 -35.09 -5.07 25.73
CA ARG A 456 -36.22 -5.42 24.84
C ARG A 456 -37.21 -6.42 25.44
N LEU A 457 -36.90 -7.01 26.59
CA LEU A 457 -37.79 -7.94 27.29
C LEU A 457 -38.93 -7.23 28.05
N PHE A 458 -38.73 -5.95 28.32
CA PHE A 458 -39.62 -5.15 29.14
C PHE A 458 -40.36 -4.14 28.29
N VAL A 459 -41.68 -4.09 28.48
CA VAL A 459 -42.54 -3.04 27.93
C VAL A 459 -42.98 -2.19 29.10
N TYR A 460 -42.72 -0.90 29.02
CA TYR A 460 -43.08 0.07 30.06
C TYR A 460 -44.12 1.05 29.53
N LYS A 461 -45.03 1.48 30.42
CA LYS A 461 -46.06 2.48 30.15
C LYS A 461 -45.69 3.79 30.87
N PRO A 462 -45.02 4.74 30.18
CA PRO A 462 -44.75 6.05 30.77
C PRO A 462 -46.07 6.82 30.96
N ASP A 463 -46.22 7.50 32.08
CA ASP A 463 -47.35 8.39 32.38
C ASP A 463 -47.18 9.73 31.65
N THR A 464 -47.39 9.71 30.33
CA THR A 464 -47.20 10.88 29.46
C THR A 464 -48.17 12.02 29.77
N ASP A 465 -49.27 11.74 30.46
CA ASP A 465 -50.25 12.74 30.89
C ASP A 465 -49.73 13.60 32.05
N ASN A 466 -48.75 13.09 32.82
CA ASN A 466 -48.18 13.75 34.01
C ASN A 466 -46.64 13.83 33.92
N PRO A 467 -46.07 14.72 33.08
CA PRO A 467 -44.62 14.95 33.05
C PRO A 467 -44.09 15.40 34.42
N LEU A 468 -42.90 14.92 34.80
CA LEU A 468 -42.28 15.27 36.08
C LEU A 468 -41.57 16.63 36.04
N ILE A 469 -41.15 17.07 34.85
CA ILE A 469 -40.62 18.41 34.62
C ILE A 469 -41.75 19.26 34.04
N THR A 470 -42.24 20.20 34.85
CA THR A 470 -43.39 21.07 34.49
C THR A 470 -43.06 22.55 34.53
N ARG A 471 -41.93 22.92 35.13
CA ARG A 471 -41.54 24.31 35.33
C ARG A 471 -40.05 24.52 35.10
N VAL A 472 -39.72 25.26 34.05
CA VAL A 472 -38.36 25.65 33.68
C VAL A 472 -38.34 27.15 33.46
N VAL A 473 -37.53 27.88 34.24
CA VAL A 473 -37.47 29.35 34.23
C VAL A 473 -36.03 29.77 33.91
N ASP A 474 -35.82 30.31 32.72
CA ASP A 474 -34.48 30.74 32.30
C ASP A 474 -33.98 31.91 33.15
N GLY A 475 -32.75 31.80 33.65
CA GLY A 475 -32.11 32.82 34.47
C GLY A 475 -32.55 32.86 35.93
N ASP A 476 -33.42 31.95 36.37
CA ASP A 476 -33.82 31.78 37.77
C ASP A 476 -33.58 30.33 38.25
N PRO A 477 -32.37 30.00 38.73
CA PRO A 477 -32.04 28.64 39.14
C PRO A 477 -32.82 28.17 40.39
N ASP A 478 -33.34 29.08 41.20
CA ASP A 478 -34.11 28.74 42.42
C ASP A 478 -35.57 28.37 42.09
N ASP A 479 -36.08 28.78 40.92
CA ASP A 479 -37.45 28.51 40.44
C ASP A 479 -37.45 27.68 39.13
N CYS A 480 -36.45 26.81 38.95
CA CYS A 480 -36.29 25.98 37.77
C CYS A 480 -36.06 24.51 38.13
N GLN A 481 -36.77 23.59 37.45
CA GLN A 481 -36.57 22.15 37.59
C GLN A 481 -35.46 21.59 36.70
N LEU A 482 -34.86 22.38 35.80
CA LEU A 482 -33.77 21.95 34.92
C LEU A 482 -32.54 22.84 35.08
N SER A 483 -31.36 22.22 35.02
CA SER A 483 -30.11 22.96 34.90
C SER A 483 -29.09 22.19 34.06
N SER A 484 -28.09 22.91 33.55
CA SER A 484 -26.94 22.34 32.85
C SER A 484 -25.67 23.01 33.34
N ASN A 485 -24.56 22.28 33.31
CA ASN A 485 -23.22 22.84 33.50
C ASN A 485 -22.69 23.59 32.27
N ALA A 486 -23.38 23.49 31.14
CA ALA A 486 -22.84 23.88 29.86
C ALA A 486 -23.91 24.48 28.93
N SER A 487 -24.87 25.29 29.39
CA SER A 487 -25.79 25.97 28.45
C SER A 487 -25.02 26.93 27.54
N ASP A 488 -25.28 26.91 26.23
CA ASP A 488 -24.69 27.87 25.30
C ASP A 488 -25.22 29.29 25.55
N SER A 489 -24.38 30.31 25.42
CA SER A 489 -24.77 31.70 25.69
C SER A 489 -25.49 32.39 24.52
N SER A 490 -25.54 31.76 23.33
CA SER A 490 -25.97 32.41 22.09
C SER A 490 -27.02 31.59 21.31
N GLU A 491 -26.70 30.35 20.94
CA GLU A 491 -27.60 29.49 20.15
C GLU A 491 -28.15 28.36 21.02
N GLY A 492 -29.47 28.30 21.17
CA GLY A 492 -30.11 27.31 22.04
C GLY A 492 -29.85 27.55 23.54
N ALA A 493 -29.82 28.82 23.95
CA ALA A 493 -29.46 29.22 25.31
C ALA A 493 -30.52 28.91 26.38
N TYR A 494 -31.77 28.71 25.97
CA TYR A 494 -32.93 28.65 26.85
C TYR A 494 -33.29 27.20 27.15
N LEU A 495 -33.20 26.81 28.43
CA LEU A 495 -33.63 25.49 28.89
C LEU A 495 -35.16 25.37 28.81
N SER A 496 -35.90 26.47 28.90
CA SER A 496 -37.37 26.47 28.81
C SER A 496 -37.92 25.91 27.49
N TYR A 497 -37.10 25.92 26.42
CA TYR A 497 -37.45 25.29 25.15
C TYR A 497 -37.56 23.77 25.23
N LEU A 498 -36.95 23.13 26.23
CA LEU A 498 -37.00 21.67 26.39
C LEU A 498 -38.37 21.12 26.83
N ILE A 499 -39.34 21.98 27.12
CA ILE A 499 -40.68 21.59 27.56
C ILE A 499 -41.80 22.38 26.86
N ASP A 500 -41.52 22.99 25.69
CA ASP A 500 -42.46 23.91 25.02
C ASP A 500 -43.33 23.24 23.94
N GLY A 501 -43.06 21.98 23.59
CA GLY A 501 -43.80 21.19 22.60
C GLY A 501 -43.43 21.50 21.15
N ASN A 502 -42.25 22.09 20.88
CA ASN A 502 -41.87 22.57 19.56
C ASN A 502 -40.48 22.09 19.11
N ALA A 503 -40.47 21.17 18.13
CA ALA A 503 -39.27 20.62 17.49
C ALA A 503 -38.34 21.63 16.79
N THR A 504 -38.74 22.90 16.65
CA THR A 504 -37.96 23.96 16.00
C THR A 504 -37.25 24.88 16.99
N THR A 505 -37.70 24.94 18.25
CA THR A 505 -36.95 25.48 19.37
C THR A 505 -36.07 24.37 19.96
N PHE A 506 -34.93 24.75 20.56
CA PHE A 506 -33.97 23.77 21.06
C PHE A 506 -33.05 24.39 22.11
N TRP A 507 -32.54 23.54 22.99
CA TRP A 507 -31.40 23.84 23.83
C TRP A 507 -30.13 23.22 23.24
N HIS A 508 -28.99 23.91 23.35
CA HIS A 508 -27.69 23.41 22.93
C HIS A 508 -26.66 23.61 24.04
N SER A 509 -25.81 22.60 24.24
CA SER A 509 -24.66 22.74 25.13
C SER A 509 -23.59 23.65 24.53
N SER A 510 -22.80 24.33 25.34
CA SER A 510 -21.84 25.36 24.94
C SER A 510 -20.84 24.83 23.93
N TYR A 511 -20.97 25.32 22.68
CA TYR A 511 -20.09 24.97 21.57
C TYR A 511 -19.43 26.21 20.96
N HIS A 512 -19.99 27.40 21.20
CA HIS A 512 -19.37 28.66 20.76
C HIS A 512 -18.09 28.98 21.53
N ASP A 513 -17.11 29.57 20.84
CA ASP A 513 -15.89 30.15 21.43
C ASP A 513 -16.18 31.55 22.02
N SER A 514 -17.17 31.65 22.90
CA SER A 514 -17.37 32.86 23.70
C SER A 514 -16.27 32.98 24.77
N SER A 515 -16.14 34.16 25.38
CA SER A 515 -15.15 34.46 26.42
C SER A 515 -15.28 33.65 27.72
N ASP A 516 -16.21 32.69 27.79
CA ASP A 516 -16.45 31.82 28.93
C ASP A 516 -15.76 30.46 28.66
N PRO A 517 -14.85 29.98 29.53
CA PRO A 517 -14.19 28.69 29.32
C PRO A 517 -15.21 27.56 29.33
N LYS A 518 -15.26 26.78 28.24
CA LYS A 518 -16.09 25.57 28.16
C LYS A 518 -15.70 24.60 29.27
N PRO A 519 -16.67 23.92 29.93
CA PRO A 519 -16.35 22.97 30.98
C PRO A 519 -15.43 21.86 30.44
N LEU A 520 -14.33 21.58 31.14
CA LEU A 520 -13.48 20.42 30.87
C LEU A 520 -14.05 19.18 31.58
N THR A 521 -15.33 18.92 31.36
CA THR A 521 -16.10 17.79 31.91
C THR A 521 -17.24 17.46 30.96
N TYR A 522 -17.83 16.27 31.06
CA TYR A 522 -19.00 15.92 30.27
C TYR A 522 -20.15 16.91 30.50
N HIS A 523 -20.81 17.28 29.41
CA HIS A 523 -21.97 18.16 29.44
C HIS A 523 -23.18 17.35 29.89
N TYR A 524 -24.03 17.94 30.73
CA TYR A 524 -25.21 17.25 31.24
C TYR A 524 -26.43 18.16 31.33
N LEU A 525 -27.60 17.52 31.31
CA LEU A 525 -28.84 18.07 31.86
C LEU A 525 -29.10 17.39 33.19
N GLN A 526 -29.60 18.13 34.17
CA GLN A 526 -30.05 17.56 35.43
C GLN A 526 -31.39 18.16 35.83
N ALA A 527 -32.21 17.34 36.47
CA ALA A 527 -33.60 17.64 36.78
C ALA A 527 -33.91 17.50 38.26
N ASP A 528 -34.74 18.42 38.78
CA ASP A 528 -35.41 18.34 40.07
C ASP A 528 -36.82 17.78 39.92
N ILE A 529 -37.03 16.55 40.40
CA ILE A 529 -38.32 15.87 40.47
C ILE A 529 -38.75 15.63 41.94
N SER A 530 -38.20 16.37 42.90
CA SER A 530 -38.46 16.20 44.34
C SER A 530 -39.93 16.39 44.74
N ASN A 531 -40.74 17.05 43.90
CA ASN A 531 -42.18 17.15 44.08
C ASN A 531 -42.92 15.82 43.83
N SER A 532 -42.30 14.90 43.10
CA SER A 532 -42.82 13.56 42.82
C SER A 532 -41.65 12.55 42.67
N PRO A 533 -40.98 12.18 43.76
CA PRO A 533 -39.84 11.26 43.72
C PRO A 533 -40.24 9.88 43.15
N GLN A 534 -39.39 9.30 42.30
CA GLN A 534 -39.71 8.06 41.57
C GLN A 534 -38.79 6.90 41.95
N THR A 535 -39.32 5.69 41.93
CA THR A 535 -38.53 4.44 41.95
C THR A 535 -38.39 3.79 40.58
N ALA A 536 -39.18 4.23 39.60
CA ALA A 536 -39.12 3.81 38.20
C ALA A 536 -39.47 5.00 37.29
N PHE A 537 -38.64 5.29 36.29
CA PHE A 537 -38.87 6.40 35.38
C PHE A 537 -38.28 6.15 33.98
N GLN A 538 -38.77 6.89 32.99
CA GLN A 538 -38.19 6.96 31.66
C GLN A 538 -37.81 8.39 31.32
N ILE A 539 -36.62 8.56 30.72
CA ILE A 539 -36.19 9.82 30.15
C ILE A 539 -36.67 9.87 28.70
N TYR A 540 -37.31 10.96 28.34
CA TYR A 540 -37.78 11.26 27.00
C TYR A 540 -36.98 12.43 26.44
N PHE A 541 -36.63 12.35 25.16
CA PHE A 541 -36.12 13.51 24.44
C PHE A 541 -36.54 13.54 22.97
N MET A 542 -36.61 14.74 22.41
CA MET A 542 -36.82 14.98 20.99
C MET A 542 -35.58 15.61 20.37
N ARG A 543 -35.22 15.16 19.17
CA ARG A 543 -34.12 15.71 18.38
C ARG A 543 -34.49 17.09 17.82
N ARG A 544 -33.54 18.02 17.85
CA ARG A 544 -33.62 19.30 17.09
C ARG A 544 -33.86 19.04 15.60
N SER A 545 -34.67 19.87 14.95
CA SER A 545 -34.83 19.84 13.48
C SER A 545 -33.55 20.22 12.73
N GLY A 546 -33.27 19.54 11.62
CA GLY A 546 -32.13 19.83 10.72
C GLY A 546 -30.87 18.98 10.98
N SER A 547 -29.85 19.15 10.14
CA SER A 547 -28.65 18.29 10.12
C SER A 547 -27.79 18.37 11.40
N TYR A 548 -27.79 19.51 12.10
CA TYR A 548 -27.11 19.64 13.40
C TYR A 548 -27.83 18.90 14.53
N GLY A 549 -29.15 18.74 14.43
CA GLY A 549 -29.88 17.86 15.35
C GLY A 549 -29.44 16.41 15.22
N GLN A 550 -29.01 15.98 14.03
CA GLN A 550 -28.45 14.65 13.84
C GLN A 550 -27.03 14.51 14.35
N SER A 551 -26.19 15.53 14.10
CA SER A 551 -24.75 15.48 14.38
C SER A 551 -24.45 15.51 15.87
N ASP A 552 -25.15 16.37 16.61
CA ASP A 552 -24.92 16.60 18.04
C ASP A 552 -25.97 15.88 18.91
N ARG A 553 -26.67 14.86 18.37
CA ARG A 553 -27.57 14.01 19.16
C ARG A 553 -26.76 13.15 20.14
N PRO A 554 -27.21 12.96 21.39
CA PRO A 554 -26.62 11.99 22.31
C PRO A 554 -26.71 10.55 21.78
N VAL A 555 -25.59 9.82 21.78
CA VAL A 555 -25.52 8.40 21.39
C VAL A 555 -24.96 7.50 22.50
N GLU A 556 -24.31 8.07 23.50
CA GLU A 556 -23.89 7.38 24.72
C GLU A 556 -24.10 8.31 25.91
N VAL A 557 -24.75 7.82 26.97
CA VAL A 557 -25.09 8.64 28.14
C VAL A 557 -24.93 7.87 29.44
N ASN A 558 -24.52 8.59 30.49
CA ASN A 558 -24.60 8.13 31.87
C ASN A 558 -25.82 8.77 32.53
N VAL A 559 -26.64 7.95 33.18
CA VAL A 559 -27.74 8.45 34.00
C VAL A 559 -27.42 8.24 35.47
N TYR A 560 -27.38 9.34 36.22
CA TYR A 560 -27.20 9.33 37.67
C TYR A 560 -28.47 9.79 38.37
N ALA A 561 -28.63 9.39 39.62
CA ALA A 561 -29.72 9.84 40.46
C ALA A 561 -29.27 10.11 41.90
N ALA A 562 -30.08 10.88 42.63
CA ALA A 562 -29.87 11.13 44.05
C ALA A 562 -31.22 11.15 44.79
N ALA A 563 -31.29 10.42 45.91
CA ALA A 563 -32.45 10.39 46.80
C ALA A 563 -32.40 11.48 47.88
N ASP A 564 -31.19 11.88 48.28
CA ASP A 564 -30.96 12.89 49.30
C ASP A 564 -31.36 14.28 48.79
N THR A 565 -32.22 15.00 49.52
CA THR A 565 -32.67 16.37 49.20
C THR A 565 -31.90 17.46 49.96
N THR A 566 -30.82 17.12 50.68
CA THR A 566 -30.07 18.10 51.47
C THR A 566 -29.07 18.92 50.64
N GLY A 567 -29.11 20.25 50.75
CA GLY A 567 -28.26 21.16 49.95
C GLY A 567 -28.87 21.53 48.60
N GLN A 568 -28.21 22.44 47.87
CA GLN A 568 -28.66 22.90 46.55
C GLN A 568 -28.51 21.77 45.53
N TRP A 569 -29.61 21.34 44.92
CA TRP A 569 -29.65 20.15 44.06
C TRP A 569 -28.73 20.27 42.85
N GLN A 570 -28.53 21.49 42.33
CA GLN A 570 -27.66 21.75 41.20
C GLN A 570 -26.17 21.50 41.52
N ASN A 571 -25.80 21.64 42.80
CA ASN A 571 -24.43 21.54 43.31
C ASN A 571 -24.22 20.30 44.17
N LYS A 572 -25.02 19.24 43.95
CA LYS A 572 -24.88 17.98 44.67
C LYS A 572 -23.48 17.40 44.51
N VAL A 573 -22.86 17.11 45.65
CA VAL A 573 -21.51 16.54 45.74
C VAL A 573 -21.47 15.03 45.50
N HIS A 574 -22.62 14.36 45.55
CA HIS A 574 -22.72 12.92 45.35
C HIS A 574 -23.92 12.57 44.47
N TRP A 575 -23.66 11.72 43.48
CA TRP A 575 -24.61 11.21 42.49
C TRP A 575 -24.33 9.72 42.31
N ASP A 576 -25.36 8.91 42.43
CA ASP A 576 -25.27 7.47 42.22
C ASP A 576 -25.49 7.16 40.74
N LEU A 577 -24.56 6.45 40.10
CA LEU A 577 -24.74 5.98 38.72
C LEU A 577 -25.87 4.94 38.73
N VAL A 578 -26.95 5.23 38.02
CA VAL A 578 -28.07 4.29 37.85
C VAL A 578 -27.77 3.35 36.70
N GLN A 579 -27.37 3.89 35.54
CA GLN A 579 -27.11 3.10 34.34
C GLN A 579 -26.27 3.89 33.34
N ASN A 580 -25.30 3.20 32.70
CA ASN A 580 -24.71 3.66 31.45
C ASN A 580 -25.51 3.08 30.26
N PHE A 581 -25.82 3.94 29.29
CA PHE A 581 -26.47 3.58 28.03
C PHE A 581 -25.42 3.66 26.91
N PRO A 582 -24.79 2.55 26.54
CA PRO A 582 -23.64 2.53 25.62
C PRO A 582 -24.01 2.82 24.16
N ALA A 583 -25.30 2.74 23.81
CA ALA A 583 -25.80 2.97 22.46
C ALA A 583 -27.26 3.46 22.48
N LEU A 584 -27.47 4.74 22.19
CA LEU A 584 -28.78 5.30 21.86
C LEU A 584 -28.96 5.34 20.33
N PRO A 585 -30.21 5.43 19.83
CA PRO A 585 -30.47 5.34 18.40
C PRO A 585 -29.79 6.45 17.59
N THR A 586 -29.24 6.06 16.44
CA THR A 586 -28.53 6.94 15.48
C THR A 586 -29.27 7.13 14.17
N ASP A 587 -30.42 6.47 13.97
CA ASP A 587 -31.25 6.64 12.77
C ASP A 587 -31.87 8.04 12.72
N GLU A 588 -31.73 8.71 11.58
CA GLU A 588 -32.26 10.07 11.37
C GLU A 588 -33.80 10.12 11.37
N SER A 589 -34.48 9.01 11.05
CA SER A 589 -35.94 8.91 11.09
C SER A 589 -36.51 8.92 12.51
N ILE A 590 -35.69 8.66 13.54
CA ILE A 590 -36.11 8.67 14.94
C ILE A 590 -36.04 10.11 15.46
N THR A 591 -37.15 10.83 15.43
CA THR A 591 -37.24 12.21 15.93
C THR A 591 -37.48 12.31 17.43
N GLU A 592 -38.20 11.34 18.00
CA GLU A 592 -38.56 11.24 19.41
C GLU A 592 -38.04 9.93 19.98
N TYR A 593 -37.62 9.93 21.23
CA TYR A 593 -37.10 8.73 21.86
C TYR A 593 -37.39 8.67 23.37
N TYR A 594 -37.94 7.54 23.80
CA TYR A 594 -38.01 7.15 25.20
C TYR A 594 -36.88 6.17 25.48
N MET A 595 -36.03 6.50 26.43
CA MET A 595 -35.01 5.57 26.90
C MET A 595 -35.66 4.35 27.57
N PRO A 596 -34.98 3.18 27.60
CA PRO A 596 -35.35 2.09 28.49
C PRO A 596 -35.59 2.59 29.91
N ALA A 597 -36.58 2.00 30.60
CA ALA A 597 -36.90 2.41 31.96
C ALA A 597 -35.74 2.18 32.92
N LEU A 598 -35.66 3.06 33.90
CA LEU A 598 -34.66 3.07 34.95
C LEU A 598 -35.34 2.83 36.28
N GLU A 599 -34.90 1.80 36.99
CA GLU A 599 -35.41 1.43 38.30
C GLU A 599 -34.36 1.73 39.38
N THR A 600 -34.82 2.21 40.54
CA THR A 600 -33.98 2.51 41.69
C THR A 600 -34.53 1.83 42.95
N THR A 601 -33.66 1.45 43.88
CA THR A 601 -34.07 0.76 45.12
C THR A 601 -34.74 1.68 46.14
N VAL A 602 -34.58 2.99 45.97
CA VAL A 602 -35.20 4.04 46.81
C VAL A 602 -35.77 5.14 45.91
N PRO A 603 -36.81 5.87 46.34
CA PRO A 603 -37.33 6.99 45.57
C PRO A 603 -36.24 8.07 45.38
N VAL A 604 -35.96 8.41 44.12
CA VAL A 604 -34.98 9.45 43.77
C VAL A 604 -35.66 10.77 43.46
N SER A 605 -35.03 11.88 43.88
CA SER A 605 -35.57 13.23 43.74
C SER A 605 -34.83 14.04 42.67
N TYR A 606 -33.60 13.67 42.34
CA TYR A 606 -32.79 14.35 41.33
C TYR A 606 -32.24 13.34 40.33
N ILE A 607 -32.21 13.71 39.05
CA ILE A 607 -31.71 12.88 37.95
C ILE A 607 -30.73 13.69 37.11
N ARG A 608 -29.61 13.10 36.68
CA ARG A 608 -28.63 13.71 35.77
C ARG A 608 -28.48 12.84 34.53
N PHE A 609 -28.63 13.46 33.37
CA PHE A 609 -28.40 12.94 32.03
C PHE A 609 -27.09 13.52 31.49
N GLU A 610 -26.00 12.76 31.59
CA GLU A 610 -24.65 13.15 31.19
C GLU A 610 -24.28 12.53 29.84
N VAL A 611 -23.87 13.34 28.87
CA VAL A 611 -23.59 12.88 27.50
C VAL A 611 -22.10 12.56 27.34
N VAL A 612 -21.81 11.29 27.06
CA VAL A 612 -20.45 10.75 26.89
C VAL A 612 -20.04 10.74 25.42
N LYS A 613 -21.00 10.56 24.51
CA LYS A 613 -20.76 10.59 23.07
C LYS A 613 -21.94 11.20 22.31
N ASN A 614 -21.64 11.91 21.23
CA ASN A 614 -22.61 12.35 20.24
C ASN A 614 -22.41 11.62 18.89
N ASN A 615 -23.36 11.78 17.99
CA ASN A 615 -23.39 11.03 16.73
C ASN A 615 -22.23 11.39 15.79
N SER A 616 -21.79 12.65 15.80
CA SER A 616 -20.62 13.12 15.06
C SER A 616 -19.46 13.32 16.01
N SER A 617 -18.86 12.23 16.51
CA SER A 617 -17.74 12.17 17.48
C SER A 617 -16.63 13.23 17.36
N SER A 618 -16.47 13.85 16.18
CA SER A 618 -15.62 15.02 15.94
C SER A 618 -16.09 16.35 16.56
N ARG A 619 -17.34 16.46 16.99
CA ARG A 619 -17.96 17.69 17.53
C ARG A 619 -17.88 17.69 19.05
N ASN A 620 -16.67 17.97 19.54
CA ASN A 620 -16.37 18.01 20.97
C ASN A 620 -15.40 19.16 21.29
N HIS A 621 -15.26 19.47 22.57
CA HIS A 621 -14.18 20.32 23.09
C HIS A 621 -13.29 19.50 24.02
N ASN A 622 -12.01 19.32 23.66
CA ASN A 622 -11.05 18.55 24.47
C ASN A 622 -11.55 17.14 24.85
N GLY A 623 -12.29 16.48 23.95
CA GLY A 623 -12.87 15.16 24.20
C GLY A 623 -14.27 15.16 24.83
N TYR A 624 -14.83 16.31 25.21
CA TYR A 624 -16.17 16.42 25.77
C TYR A 624 -17.20 16.77 24.68
N PRO A 625 -18.15 15.87 24.35
CA PRO A 625 -19.09 16.06 23.25
C PRO A 625 -20.08 17.19 23.52
N PHE A 626 -20.38 17.95 22.47
CA PHE A 626 -21.53 18.85 22.49
C PHE A 626 -22.81 18.07 22.24
N PHE A 627 -23.93 18.52 22.79
CA PHE A 627 -25.23 17.98 22.43
C PHE A 627 -26.34 19.02 22.38
N ASN A 628 -27.41 18.67 21.66
CA ASN A 628 -28.63 19.46 21.61
C ASN A 628 -29.86 18.58 21.68
N LEU A 629 -30.96 19.18 22.15
CA LEU A 629 -32.28 18.55 22.23
C LEU A 629 -33.34 19.62 21.97
N ALA A 630 -34.43 19.24 21.31
CA ALA A 630 -35.63 20.08 21.19
C ALA A 630 -36.52 19.94 22.41
N GLU A 631 -36.69 18.71 22.91
CA GLU A 631 -37.48 18.41 24.11
C GLU A 631 -36.68 17.52 25.05
N PHE A 632 -36.91 17.66 26.35
CA PHE A 632 -36.40 16.78 27.39
C PHE A 632 -37.39 16.71 28.57
N ASN A 633 -37.91 15.52 28.87
CA ASN A 633 -38.77 15.31 30.03
C ASN A 633 -38.48 13.97 30.71
N ILE A 634 -39.00 13.79 31.92
CA ILE A 634 -38.93 12.56 32.69
C ILE A 634 -40.35 12.17 33.05
N TYR A 635 -40.68 10.90 32.85
CA TYR A 635 -42.01 10.37 33.14
C TYR A 635 -41.91 9.25 34.16
N ALA A 636 -42.83 9.25 35.12
CA ALA A 636 -43.09 8.06 35.93
C ALA A 636 -43.49 6.92 34.99
N THR A 637 -43.09 5.69 35.31
CA THR A 637 -43.41 4.54 34.46
C THR A 637 -43.75 3.32 35.29
N VAL A 638 -44.55 2.44 34.71
CA VAL A 638 -44.89 1.13 35.29
C VAL A 638 -44.66 0.03 34.27
N LEU A 639 -44.19 -1.12 34.75
CA LEU A 639 -44.01 -2.30 33.92
C LEU A 639 -45.38 -2.77 33.40
N ASP A 640 -45.46 -3.02 32.10
CA ASP A 640 -46.61 -3.66 31.47
C ASP A 640 -46.43 -5.18 31.54
N GLU A 641 -46.88 -5.79 32.63
CA GLU A 641 -46.70 -7.24 32.88
C GLU A 641 -47.30 -8.11 31.75
N ASP A 642 -48.43 -7.69 31.18
CA ASP A 642 -49.12 -8.43 30.11
C ASP A 642 -48.39 -8.38 28.76
N ALA A 643 -47.52 -7.38 28.53
CA ALA A 643 -46.80 -7.19 27.25
C ALA A 643 -45.30 -7.51 27.35
N SER A 644 -44.76 -7.62 28.57
CA SER A 644 -43.34 -7.87 28.81
C SER A 644 -43.02 -9.36 28.75
N GLN A 645 -42.27 -9.79 27.74
CA GLN A 645 -41.83 -11.19 27.60
C GLN A 645 -41.05 -11.69 28.84
N TYR A 646 -40.41 -10.78 29.57
CA TYR A 646 -39.80 -11.06 30.89
C TYR A 646 -40.77 -11.78 31.84
N VAL A 647 -42.06 -11.44 31.80
CA VAL A 647 -43.08 -11.92 32.75
C VAL A 647 -43.73 -13.21 32.26
N TYR A 648 -44.15 -13.25 31.00
CA TYR A 648 -45.05 -14.31 30.53
C TYR A 648 -44.36 -15.48 29.81
N ILE A 649 -43.14 -15.31 29.29
CA ILE A 649 -42.41 -16.42 28.67
C ILE A 649 -41.78 -17.29 29.76
N THR A 650 -42.12 -18.57 29.76
CA THR A 650 -41.58 -19.53 30.73
C THR A 650 -40.06 -19.63 30.58
N GLY A 651 -39.31 -19.47 31.69
CA GLY A 651 -37.85 -19.51 31.72
C GLY A 651 -37.17 -18.18 31.35
N MET A 652 -37.90 -17.20 30.81
CA MET A 652 -37.32 -15.91 30.40
C MET A 652 -36.83 -15.10 31.60
N LYS A 653 -37.60 -15.09 32.69
CA LYS A 653 -37.21 -14.39 33.92
C LYS A 653 -35.86 -14.87 34.43
N GLU A 654 -35.68 -16.19 34.56
CA GLU A 654 -34.42 -16.78 35.02
C GLU A 654 -33.25 -16.44 34.09
N ALA A 655 -33.47 -16.50 32.77
CA ALA A 655 -32.44 -16.15 31.77
C ALA A 655 -32.09 -14.65 31.81
N ALA A 656 -33.09 -13.78 31.95
CA ALA A 656 -32.91 -12.33 32.01
C ALA A 656 -32.20 -11.89 33.29
N ASP A 657 -32.57 -12.47 34.45
CA ASP A 657 -31.90 -12.20 35.73
C ASP A 657 -30.42 -12.66 35.67
N ALA A 658 -30.14 -13.79 35.02
CA ALA A 658 -28.77 -14.26 34.81
C ALA A 658 -27.97 -13.32 33.88
N LEU A 659 -28.59 -12.84 32.79
CA LEU A 659 -27.99 -11.85 31.90
C LEU A 659 -27.68 -10.54 32.65
N LYS A 660 -28.60 -10.05 33.47
CA LYS A 660 -28.38 -8.83 34.26
C LYS A 660 -27.21 -8.97 35.23
N ALA A 661 -27.10 -10.11 35.93
CA ALA A 661 -25.97 -10.38 36.80
C ALA A 661 -24.62 -10.40 36.05
N GLN A 662 -24.58 -11.00 34.85
CA GLN A 662 -23.39 -11.01 34.00
C GLN A 662 -23.06 -9.62 33.44
N MET A 663 -24.06 -8.80 33.12
CA MET A 663 -23.84 -7.40 32.74
C MET A 663 -23.20 -6.60 33.88
N ASP A 664 -23.69 -6.76 35.12
CA ASP A 664 -23.14 -6.06 36.27
C ASP A 664 -21.66 -6.44 36.52
N GLU A 665 -21.34 -7.74 36.47
CA GLU A 665 -19.97 -8.24 36.55
C GLU A 665 -19.09 -7.72 35.39
N ALA A 666 -19.61 -7.76 34.16
CA ALA A 666 -18.90 -7.26 33.00
C ALA A 666 -18.58 -5.77 33.12
N ASN A 667 -19.51 -4.95 33.61
CA ASN A 667 -19.29 -3.52 33.81
C ASN A 667 -18.19 -3.26 34.86
N GLU A 668 -18.16 -4.00 35.97
CA GLU A 668 -17.07 -3.93 36.96
C GLU A 668 -15.71 -4.24 36.33
N LYS A 669 -15.63 -5.28 35.49
CA LYS A 669 -14.40 -5.69 34.78
C LYS A 669 -13.95 -4.66 33.74
N ILE A 670 -14.90 -4.09 32.99
CA ILE A 670 -14.63 -3.04 31.99
C ILE A 670 -14.04 -1.80 32.68
N VAL A 671 -14.66 -1.33 33.77
CA VAL A 671 -14.19 -0.16 34.53
C VAL A 671 -12.82 -0.42 35.14
N ALA A 672 -12.57 -1.63 35.64
CA ALA A 672 -11.27 -2.00 36.21
C ALA A 672 -10.19 -2.35 35.16
N ASN A 673 -10.54 -2.45 33.88
CA ASN A 673 -9.69 -2.99 32.80
C ASN A 673 -9.07 -4.37 33.14
N THR A 674 -9.86 -5.27 33.73
CA THR A 674 -9.43 -6.61 34.19
C THR A 674 -10.14 -7.75 33.45
N THR A 675 -10.68 -7.44 32.27
CA THR A 675 -11.43 -8.36 31.41
C THR A 675 -10.63 -9.58 31.00
N THR A 676 -11.26 -10.75 31.05
CA THR A 676 -10.73 -12.02 30.56
C THR A 676 -11.58 -12.55 29.40
N ARG A 677 -11.08 -13.58 28.69
CA ARG A 677 -11.86 -14.28 27.66
C ARG A 677 -13.11 -14.94 28.26
N ASP A 678 -12.98 -15.50 29.47
CA ASP A 678 -14.08 -16.17 30.17
C ASP A 678 -15.21 -15.19 30.49
N ASP A 679 -14.90 -13.94 30.87
CA ASP A 679 -15.93 -12.91 31.12
C ASP A 679 -16.75 -12.61 29.85
N ILE A 680 -16.09 -12.54 28.69
CA ILE A 680 -16.73 -12.31 27.38
C ILE A 680 -17.62 -13.51 27.01
N ASP A 681 -17.09 -14.73 27.15
CA ASP A 681 -17.80 -15.95 26.78
C ASP A 681 -19.00 -16.19 27.71
N ALA A 682 -18.88 -15.89 29.00
CA ALA A 682 -19.97 -15.98 29.96
C ALA A 682 -21.10 -14.99 29.64
N LEU A 683 -20.76 -13.73 29.32
CA LEU A 683 -21.75 -12.74 28.90
C LEU A 683 -22.44 -13.14 27.59
N LYS A 684 -21.68 -13.58 26.58
CA LYS A 684 -22.23 -14.08 25.29
C LYS A 684 -23.14 -15.29 25.50
N ALA A 685 -22.81 -16.21 26.40
CA ALA A 685 -23.66 -17.35 26.74
C ALA A 685 -24.98 -16.91 27.39
N ALA A 686 -24.94 -15.91 28.28
CA ALA A 686 -26.15 -15.35 28.89
C ALA A 686 -27.04 -14.61 27.87
N ILE A 687 -26.44 -13.84 26.95
CA ILE A 687 -27.14 -13.22 25.81
C ILE A 687 -27.86 -14.30 25.00
N LYS A 688 -27.14 -15.39 24.67
CA LYS A 688 -27.72 -16.52 23.93
C LYS A 688 -28.92 -17.13 24.67
N GLY A 689 -28.81 -17.32 25.98
CA GLY A 689 -29.91 -17.86 26.80
C GLY A 689 -31.19 -17.03 26.72
N VAL A 690 -31.07 -15.70 26.71
CA VAL A 690 -32.21 -14.78 26.49
C VAL A 690 -32.70 -14.85 25.03
N ASN A 691 -31.80 -14.81 24.06
CA ASN A 691 -32.14 -14.84 22.63
C ASN A 691 -32.89 -16.13 22.23
N ASP A 692 -32.50 -17.28 22.78
CA ASP A 692 -33.13 -18.58 22.49
C ASP A 692 -34.61 -18.61 22.91
N LEU A 693 -34.98 -17.88 23.97
CA LEU A 693 -36.33 -17.79 24.50
C LEU A 693 -37.16 -16.65 23.89
N TYR A 694 -36.49 -15.61 23.39
CA TYR A 694 -37.15 -14.38 22.93
C TYR A 694 -37.98 -14.63 21.67
N ALA A 695 -39.26 -14.26 21.72
CA ALA A 695 -40.18 -14.37 20.59
C ALA A 695 -40.09 -13.13 19.69
N ASP A 696 -39.11 -13.13 18.77
CA ASP A 696 -38.91 -12.05 17.81
C ASP A 696 -39.75 -12.21 16.54
N THR A 697 -40.77 -11.36 16.38
CA THR A 697 -41.65 -11.36 15.20
C THR A 697 -41.00 -10.74 13.95
N THR A 698 -39.84 -10.08 14.08
CA THR A 698 -39.20 -9.32 13.00
C THR A 698 -38.74 -10.24 11.86
N ALA A 699 -38.18 -11.41 12.19
CA ALA A 699 -37.75 -12.39 11.20
C ALA A 699 -38.93 -12.92 10.35
N LEU A 700 -40.06 -13.19 11.00
CA LEU A 700 -41.28 -13.63 10.30
C LEU A 700 -41.82 -12.52 9.39
N LYS A 701 -41.90 -11.27 9.87
CA LYS A 701 -42.37 -10.11 9.08
C LYS A 701 -41.53 -9.89 7.81
N SER A 702 -40.21 -9.98 7.94
CA SER A 702 -39.28 -9.90 6.80
C SER A 702 -39.46 -11.06 5.83
N LEU A 703 -39.65 -12.28 6.34
CA LEU A 703 -39.86 -13.47 5.51
C LEU A 703 -41.19 -13.43 4.75
N ILE A 704 -42.28 -12.95 5.38
CA ILE A 704 -43.57 -12.69 4.71
C ILE A 704 -43.35 -11.75 3.53
N THR A 705 -42.69 -10.62 3.75
CA THR A 705 -42.43 -9.62 2.70
C THR A 705 -41.63 -10.22 1.53
N ALA A 706 -40.61 -11.04 1.83
CA ALA A 706 -39.82 -11.71 0.81
C ALA A 706 -40.61 -12.78 0.05
N ALA A 707 -41.41 -13.58 0.74
CA ALA A 707 -42.26 -14.61 0.14
C ALA A 707 -43.33 -14.00 -0.77
N GLU A 708 -43.98 -12.92 -0.34
CA GLU A 708 -44.95 -12.17 -1.16
C GLU A 708 -44.32 -11.59 -2.42
N ARG A 709 -43.10 -11.05 -2.31
CA ARG A 709 -42.36 -10.53 -3.46
C ARG A 709 -42.06 -11.63 -4.47
N ASN A 710 -41.66 -12.83 -4.01
CA ASN A 710 -41.40 -13.96 -4.88
C ASN A 710 -42.69 -14.45 -5.58
N LEU A 711 -43.80 -14.53 -4.85
CA LEU A 711 -45.07 -15.01 -5.39
C LEU A 711 -45.66 -14.04 -6.43
N LYS A 712 -45.44 -12.74 -6.27
CA LYS A 712 -46.01 -11.69 -7.12
C LYS A 712 -45.52 -11.82 -8.57
N GLY A 713 -46.39 -12.24 -9.49
CA GLY A 713 -46.03 -12.36 -10.91
C GLY A 713 -45.48 -13.72 -11.31
N ALA A 714 -45.47 -14.69 -10.38
CA ALA A 714 -45.13 -16.07 -10.70
C ALA A 714 -46.12 -16.67 -11.70
N VAL A 715 -45.59 -17.31 -12.75
CA VAL A 715 -46.34 -18.01 -13.80
C VAL A 715 -45.92 -19.47 -13.79
N VAL A 716 -46.88 -20.38 -13.88
CA VAL A 716 -46.61 -21.82 -14.00
C VAL A 716 -46.45 -22.18 -15.47
N GLY A 717 -45.38 -22.89 -15.79
CA GLY A 717 -45.07 -23.31 -17.15
C GLY A 717 -43.69 -23.95 -17.25
N ASP A 718 -43.22 -24.13 -18.49
CA ASP A 718 -42.00 -24.88 -18.81
C ASP A 718 -40.83 -23.96 -19.19
N ASN A 719 -41.06 -22.64 -19.35
CA ASN A 719 -39.99 -21.71 -19.75
C ASN A 719 -39.06 -21.40 -18.56
N ILE A 720 -37.81 -21.00 -18.85
CA ILE A 720 -36.85 -20.58 -17.83
C ILE A 720 -37.40 -19.36 -17.06
N GLY A 721 -37.30 -19.40 -15.73
CA GLY A 721 -37.87 -18.40 -14.84
C GLY A 721 -39.35 -18.62 -14.50
N GLU A 722 -40.06 -19.53 -15.17
CA GLU A 722 -41.40 -19.98 -14.75
C GLU A 722 -41.31 -21.05 -13.66
N ILE A 723 -42.43 -21.28 -12.98
CA ILE A 723 -42.56 -22.26 -11.92
C ILE A 723 -43.02 -23.59 -12.53
N SER A 724 -42.24 -24.66 -12.35
CA SER A 724 -42.53 -26.01 -12.88
C SER A 724 -43.78 -26.67 -12.28
N SER A 725 -44.30 -26.16 -11.15
CA SER A 725 -45.37 -26.80 -10.40
C SER A 725 -46.37 -25.81 -9.80
N GLN A 726 -47.66 -25.99 -10.13
CA GLN A 726 -48.76 -25.26 -9.49
C GLN A 726 -48.84 -25.55 -7.98
N GLU A 727 -48.47 -26.76 -7.56
CA GLU A 727 -48.48 -27.13 -6.13
C GLU A 727 -47.52 -26.27 -5.32
N ALA A 728 -46.37 -25.89 -5.89
CA ALA A 728 -45.40 -25.02 -5.22
C ALA A 728 -45.94 -23.59 -5.02
N VAL A 729 -46.66 -23.05 -6.02
CA VAL A 729 -47.36 -21.76 -5.92
C VAL A 729 -48.44 -21.79 -4.85
N ASP A 730 -49.26 -22.84 -4.85
CA ASP A 730 -50.37 -23.00 -3.90
C ASP A 730 -49.85 -23.14 -2.46
N ASN A 731 -48.82 -23.96 -2.25
CA ASN A 731 -48.18 -24.17 -0.95
C ASN A 731 -47.59 -22.88 -0.37
N LEU A 732 -46.86 -22.09 -1.19
CA LEU A 732 -46.32 -20.80 -0.75
C LEU A 732 -47.45 -19.81 -0.43
N THR A 733 -48.49 -19.75 -1.25
CA THR A 733 -49.66 -18.88 -1.03
C THR A 733 -50.34 -19.19 0.31
N SER A 734 -50.59 -20.48 0.59
CA SER A 734 -51.15 -20.91 1.88
C SER A 734 -50.24 -20.58 3.05
N ALA A 735 -48.93 -20.83 2.94
CA ALA A 735 -47.98 -20.52 4.01
C ALA A 735 -47.89 -19.02 4.32
N ILE A 736 -47.95 -18.15 3.30
CA ILE A 736 -48.01 -16.68 3.48
C ILE A 736 -49.30 -16.30 4.24
N ALA A 737 -50.45 -16.84 3.84
CA ALA A 737 -51.73 -16.53 4.48
C ALA A 737 -51.74 -16.93 5.96
N GLU A 738 -51.21 -18.10 6.29
CA GLU A 738 -51.07 -18.57 7.67
C GLU A 738 -50.09 -17.71 8.47
N ALA A 739 -48.93 -17.38 7.91
CA ALA A 739 -47.95 -16.52 8.56
C ALA A 739 -48.49 -15.11 8.84
N LYS A 740 -49.32 -14.55 7.94
CA LYS A 740 -50.00 -13.26 8.15
C LYS A 740 -51.12 -13.31 9.18
N ALA A 741 -51.75 -14.46 9.35
CA ALA A 741 -52.76 -14.67 10.38
C ALA A 741 -52.16 -14.83 11.77
N PHE A 742 -50.83 -15.02 11.89
CA PHE A 742 -50.13 -15.03 13.17
C PHE A 742 -50.22 -13.65 13.83
N ASP A 743 -50.79 -13.59 15.03
CA ASP A 743 -51.00 -12.34 15.76
C ASP A 743 -49.68 -11.80 16.31
N THR A 744 -49.01 -10.99 15.49
CA THR A 744 -47.78 -10.27 15.90
C THR A 744 -48.04 -9.05 16.79
N SER A 745 -49.30 -8.79 17.16
CA SER A 745 -49.76 -7.65 17.96
C SER A 745 -50.42 -8.05 19.28
N GLY A 746 -50.58 -9.35 19.52
CA GLY A 746 -51.16 -9.87 20.75
C GLY A 746 -50.29 -9.54 21.95
N SER A 747 -50.91 -9.46 23.14
CA SER A 747 -50.19 -9.23 24.40
C SER A 747 -49.17 -10.35 24.69
N HIS A 748 -49.46 -11.57 24.23
CA HIS A 748 -48.62 -12.74 24.40
C HIS A 748 -48.26 -13.36 23.04
N VAL A 749 -46.97 -13.31 22.67
CA VAL A 749 -46.45 -14.02 21.50
C VAL A 749 -45.96 -15.40 21.93
N ASP A 750 -46.54 -16.46 21.37
CA ASP A 750 -46.09 -17.84 21.59
C ASP A 750 -44.87 -18.15 20.71
N LYS A 751 -43.74 -18.48 21.34
CA LYS A 751 -42.46 -18.73 20.66
C LYS A 751 -42.50 -19.97 19.77
N ASP A 752 -43.08 -21.07 20.23
CA ASP A 752 -43.12 -22.33 19.48
C ASP A 752 -44.04 -22.16 18.26
N ALA A 753 -45.17 -21.46 18.42
CA ALA A 753 -46.07 -21.15 17.32
C ALA A 753 -45.43 -20.17 16.32
N LEU A 754 -44.65 -19.18 16.79
CA LEU A 754 -43.88 -18.27 15.95
C LEU A 754 -42.83 -19.04 15.12
N ASP A 755 -42.06 -19.91 15.75
CA ASP A 755 -41.05 -20.74 15.08
C ASP A 755 -41.68 -21.70 14.07
N ALA A 756 -42.82 -22.30 14.41
CA ALA A 756 -43.58 -23.14 13.50
C ALA A 756 -44.06 -22.37 12.27
N ALA A 757 -44.60 -21.16 12.47
CA ALA A 757 -45.03 -20.28 11.37
C ALA A 757 -43.84 -19.86 10.48
N TYR A 758 -42.71 -19.48 11.09
CA TYR A 758 -41.49 -19.14 10.37
C TYR A 758 -40.96 -20.31 9.54
N ASN A 759 -40.79 -21.49 10.15
CA ASN A 759 -40.25 -22.67 9.47
C ASN A 759 -41.17 -23.15 8.36
N LYS A 760 -42.50 -23.13 8.57
CA LYS A 760 -43.46 -23.47 7.52
C LYS A 760 -43.36 -22.55 6.31
N LEU A 761 -43.30 -21.23 6.54
CA LEU A 761 -43.14 -20.26 5.46
C LEU A 761 -41.76 -20.37 4.79
N LYS A 762 -40.70 -20.60 5.57
CA LYS A 762 -39.34 -20.78 5.07
C LYS A 762 -39.26 -21.98 4.13
N ASN A 763 -39.77 -23.13 4.54
CA ASN A 763 -39.76 -24.35 3.74
C ASN A 763 -40.60 -24.18 2.47
N ALA A 764 -41.83 -23.67 2.58
CA ALA A 764 -42.68 -23.43 1.42
C ALA A 764 -42.03 -22.45 0.42
N ARG A 765 -41.31 -21.42 0.91
CA ARG A 765 -40.56 -20.49 0.06
C ARG A 765 -39.36 -21.17 -0.60
N THR A 766 -38.64 -22.03 0.11
CA THR A 766 -37.52 -22.81 -0.46
C THR A 766 -38.02 -23.75 -1.56
N ASP A 767 -39.08 -24.52 -1.31
CA ASP A 767 -39.67 -25.43 -2.29
C ASP A 767 -40.15 -24.67 -3.54
N PHE A 768 -40.77 -23.51 -3.34
CA PHE A 768 -41.14 -22.61 -4.43
C PHE A 768 -39.94 -22.15 -5.26
N LEU A 769 -38.85 -21.71 -4.63
CA LEU A 769 -37.65 -21.28 -5.35
C LEU A 769 -36.95 -22.44 -6.08
N ASN A 770 -36.96 -23.65 -5.50
CA ASN A 770 -36.41 -24.85 -6.13
C ASN A 770 -37.26 -25.35 -7.31
N SER A 771 -38.53 -24.94 -7.38
CA SER A 771 -39.42 -25.29 -8.50
C SER A 771 -39.28 -24.35 -9.70
N ILE A 772 -38.42 -23.33 -9.65
CA ILE A 772 -38.14 -22.45 -10.78
C ILE A 772 -37.39 -23.24 -11.86
N ASN A 773 -37.85 -23.15 -13.11
CA ASN A 773 -37.13 -23.70 -14.25
C ASN A 773 -35.84 -22.89 -14.48
N MET A 774 -34.70 -23.58 -14.46
CA MET A 774 -33.37 -22.96 -14.61
C MET A 774 -32.75 -23.34 -15.96
N PRO A 775 -31.74 -22.58 -16.45
CA PRO A 775 -31.01 -22.95 -17.65
C PRO A 775 -30.42 -24.37 -17.56
N ASP A 776 -30.53 -25.12 -18.67
CA ASP A 776 -29.94 -26.45 -18.83
C ASP A 776 -28.43 -26.32 -19.06
N PRO A 777 -27.58 -26.91 -18.21
CA PRO A 777 -26.13 -26.85 -18.36
C PRO A 777 -25.57 -27.48 -19.64
N SER A 778 -26.38 -28.18 -20.44
CA SER A 778 -25.94 -28.74 -21.73
C SER A 778 -26.23 -27.83 -22.92
N LYS A 779 -26.85 -26.67 -22.70
CA LYS A 779 -27.35 -25.78 -23.76
C LYS A 779 -26.75 -24.39 -23.72
N TRP A 780 -26.87 -23.69 -24.85
CA TRP A 780 -26.46 -22.30 -25.02
C TRP A 780 -27.65 -21.35 -24.98
N TYR A 781 -27.43 -20.14 -24.48
CA TYR A 781 -28.48 -19.14 -24.29
C TYR A 781 -28.07 -17.75 -24.78
N TYR A 782 -29.01 -17.04 -25.39
CA TYR A 782 -28.97 -15.58 -25.44
C TYR A 782 -29.58 -15.01 -24.16
N ILE A 783 -28.88 -14.06 -23.52
CA ILE A 783 -29.37 -13.37 -22.32
C ILE A 783 -29.93 -12.02 -22.75
N ALA A 784 -31.25 -11.83 -22.68
CA ALA A 784 -31.96 -10.65 -23.16
C ALA A 784 -32.56 -9.83 -22.02
N SER A 785 -32.46 -8.50 -22.05
CA SER A 785 -33.05 -7.67 -21.00
C SER A 785 -34.58 -7.62 -21.11
N LEU A 786 -35.27 -7.73 -19.98
CA LEU A 786 -36.73 -7.67 -19.84
C LEU A 786 -37.25 -6.28 -19.44
N ASP A 787 -36.42 -5.24 -19.55
CA ASP A 787 -36.76 -3.91 -19.07
C ASP A 787 -38.01 -3.34 -19.74
N THR A 788 -39.05 -3.09 -18.96
CA THR A 788 -40.27 -2.41 -19.42
C THR A 788 -40.36 -0.96 -18.94
N THR A 789 -39.48 -0.57 -18.00
CA THR A 789 -39.53 0.75 -17.36
C THR A 789 -39.07 1.88 -18.27
N ARG A 790 -38.21 1.57 -19.26
CA ARG A 790 -37.66 2.55 -20.22
C ARG A 790 -38.29 2.45 -21.62
N ASN A 791 -39.40 1.71 -21.78
CA ASN A 791 -40.08 1.49 -23.06
C ASN A 791 -40.52 2.76 -23.81
N ASN A 792 -40.75 3.87 -23.10
CA ASN A 792 -41.16 5.14 -23.71
C ASN A 792 -39.99 6.09 -24.00
N ASN A 793 -38.75 5.62 -23.87
CA ASN A 793 -37.55 6.42 -24.08
C ASN A 793 -36.61 5.72 -25.08
N GLU A 794 -36.71 6.12 -26.35
CA GLU A 794 -35.89 5.56 -27.44
C GLU A 794 -34.38 5.63 -27.17
N SER A 795 -33.90 6.63 -26.40
CA SER A 795 -32.48 6.76 -26.06
C SER A 795 -32.00 5.84 -24.93
N LEU A 796 -32.92 5.21 -24.19
CA LEU A 796 -32.64 4.34 -23.04
C LEU A 796 -33.27 2.94 -23.20
N TYR A 797 -33.74 2.62 -24.39
CA TYR A 797 -34.49 1.40 -24.66
C TYR A 797 -33.55 0.19 -24.64
N THR A 798 -33.81 -0.74 -23.73
CA THR A 798 -33.00 -1.97 -23.55
C THR A 798 -33.82 -3.24 -23.63
N ASN A 799 -35.15 -3.15 -23.76
CA ASN A 799 -36.00 -4.34 -23.85
C ASN A 799 -35.60 -5.18 -25.07
N GLY A 800 -35.33 -6.46 -24.86
CA GLY A 800 -34.85 -7.37 -25.89
C GLY A 800 -33.37 -7.19 -26.27
N ALA A 801 -32.64 -6.27 -25.64
CA ALA A 801 -31.21 -6.14 -25.86
C ALA A 801 -30.45 -7.36 -25.31
N LEU A 802 -29.54 -7.89 -26.11
CA LEU A 802 -28.71 -9.04 -25.76
C LEU A 802 -27.46 -8.60 -25.00
N MET A 803 -27.10 -9.37 -23.97
CA MET A 803 -25.81 -9.28 -23.30
C MET A 803 -24.75 -9.95 -24.17
N TYR A 804 -23.62 -9.28 -24.38
CA TYR A 804 -22.51 -9.83 -25.14
C TYR A 804 -21.17 -9.28 -24.66
N VAL A 805 -20.08 -9.97 -25.04
CA VAL A 805 -18.71 -9.52 -24.77
C VAL A 805 -18.22 -8.65 -25.93
N LYS A 806 -17.70 -7.46 -25.65
CA LYS A 806 -17.33 -6.48 -26.68
C LYS A 806 -16.26 -6.97 -27.67
N THR A 807 -15.29 -7.74 -27.19
CA THR A 807 -14.18 -8.28 -27.98
C THR A 807 -13.41 -9.36 -27.18
N TYR A 808 -12.42 -9.99 -27.80
CA TYR A 808 -11.57 -11.01 -27.22
C TYR A 808 -10.68 -10.49 -26.08
N GLY A 809 -10.37 -11.36 -25.12
CA GLY A 809 -9.37 -11.11 -24.08
C GLY A 809 -9.93 -10.86 -22.69
N ARG A 810 -9.01 -10.74 -21.72
CA ARG A 810 -9.33 -10.40 -20.33
C ARG A 810 -9.71 -8.93 -20.21
N ASP A 811 -10.47 -8.60 -19.18
CA ASP A 811 -10.81 -7.23 -18.81
C ASP A 811 -11.60 -6.51 -19.92
N GLN A 812 -12.30 -7.28 -20.77
CA GLN A 812 -13.15 -6.74 -21.83
C GLN A 812 -14.55 -6.48 -21.30
N GLY A 813 -15.13 -5.36 -21.72
CA GLY A 813 -16.46 -4.96 -21.28
C GLY A 813 -17.52 -5.98 -21.66
N VAL A 814 -18.27 -6.44 -20.67
CA VAL A 814 -19.58 -7.07 -20.87
C VAL A 814 -20.58 -5.94 -21.08
N VAL A 815 -21.25 -5.96 -22.22
CA VAL A 815 -22.08 -4.86 -22.74
C VAL A 815 -23.42 -5.40 -23.22
N TRP A 816 -24.33 -4.49 -23.59
CA TRP A 816 -25.60 -4.85 -24.20
C TRP A 816 -25.83 -4.11 -25.53
N ALA A 817 -26.59 -4.72 -26.42
CA ALA A 817 -27.06 -4.09 -27.66
C ALA A 817 -28.38 -4.70 -28.14
N LEU A 818 -29.19 -3.94 -28.87
CA LEU A 818 -30.39 -4.46 -29.52
C LEU A 818 -30.00 -5.41 -30.66
N ASN A 819 -30.71 -6.54 -30.78
CA ASN A 819 -30.55 -7.44 -31.93
C ASN A 819 -31.34 -6.89 -33.12
N GLU A 820 -30.70 -6.08 -33.97
CA GLU A 820 -31.28 -5.57 -35.22
C GLU A 820 -30.92 -6.47 -36.41
N GLY A 821 -31.82 -7.39 -36.80
CA GLY A 821 -31.63 -8.31 -37.93
C GLY A 821 -30.83 -9.57 -37.57
N GLU A 822 -30.04 -10.11 -38.50
CA GLU A 822 -29.15 -11.29 -38.31
C GLU A 822 -27.86 -10.95 -37.52
N ALA A 823 -27.76 -9.76 -36.91
CA ALA A 823 -26.52 -9.21 -36.36
C ALA A 823 -25.92 -10.02 -35.18
N PHE A 824 -26.75 -10.71 -34.40
CA PHE A 824 -26.30 -11.61 -33.34
C PHE A 824 -26.60 -13.09 -33.58
N ASP A 825 -27.37 -13.43 -34.63
CA ASP A 825 -27.94 -14.77 -34.81
C ASP A 825 -26.87 -15.88 -34.98
N TYR A 826 -25.62 -15.52 -35.26
CA TYR A 826 -24.48 -16.44 -35.33
C TYR A 826 -23.25 -15.93 -34.55
N ASN A 827 -23.43 -14.96 -33.64
CA ASN A 827 -22.33 -14.31 -32.96
C ASN A 827 -22.00 -15.03 -31.63
N PRO A 828 -20.87 -15.75 -31.53
CA PRO A 828 -20.55 -16.53 -30.33
C PRO A 828 -20.31 -15.65 -29.10
N PHE A 829 -20.03 -14.35 -29.25
CA PHE A 829 -19.86 -13.44 -28.11
C PHE A 829 -21.16 -13.06 -27.41
N ALA A 830 -22.32 -13.32 -28.00
CA ALA A 830 -23.62 -13.15 -27.37
C ALA A 830 -24.19 -14.47 -26.80
N MET A 831 -23.48 -15.59 -26.96
CA MET A 831 -23.91 -16.91 -26.53
C MET A 831 -23.27 -17.27 -25.18
N TRP A 832 -24.11 -17.71 -24.24
CA TRP A 832 -23.73 -17.94 -22.86
C TRP A 832 -24.08 -19.35 -22.40
N HIS A 833 -23.22 -19.91 -21.56
CA HIS A 833 -23.34 -21.23 -20.97
C HIS A 833 -23.30 -21.13 -19.45
N PHE A 834 -24.11 -21.96 -18.78
CA PHE A 834 -24.29 -21.96 -17.34
C PHE A 834 -23.72 -23.24 -16.75
N ILE A 835 -22.63 -23.12 -15.99
CA ILE A 835 -21.96 -24.25 -15.35
C ILE A 835 -22.44 -24.32 -13.89
N PRO A 836 -23.16 -25.36 -13.47
CA PRO A 836 -23.63 -25.50 -12.10
C PRO A 836 -22.45 -25.71 -11.14
N VAL A 837 -22.58 -25.20 -9.91
CA VAL A 837 -21.59 -25.38 -8.84
C VAL A 837 -22.14 -26.37 -7.82
N GLU A 838 -21.49 -27.54 -7.67
CA GLU A 838 -22.04 -28.69 -6.93
C GLU A 838 -21.79 -28.68 -5.40
N ASP A 839 -21.12 -27.66 -4.83
CA ASP A 839 -20.54 -27.78 -3.47
C ASP A 839 -20.70 -26.54 -2.57
N GLU A 840 -21.81 -25.80 -2.69
CA GLU A 840 -22.11 -24.67 -1.80
C GLU A 840 -23.47 -24.79 -1.09
N ASP A 841 -23.59 -24.22 0.12
CA ASP A 841 -24.83 -24.09 0.93
C ASP A 841 -25.97 -23.30 0.21
N TYR A 842 -25.79 -22.94 -1.07
CA TYR A 842 -26.63 -22.03 -1.82
C TYR A 842 -27.22 -22.72 -3.05
N SER A 843 -28.55 -22.78 -3.12
CA SER A 843 -29.27 -23.17 -4.33
C SER A 843 -29.17 -22.10 -5.42
N LEU A 844 -29.23 -22.52 -6.70
CA LEU A 844 -29.33 -21.67 -7.90
C LEU A 844 -28.07 -20.84 -8.22
N THR A 845 -26.88 -21.44 -8.08
CA THR A 845 -25.58 -20.80 -8.34
C THR A 845 -24.82 -21.43 -9.51
N TYR A 846 -24.22 -20.58 -10.34
CA TYR A 846 -23.58 -20.95 -11.60
C TYR A 846 -22.32 -20.11 -11.85
N TYR A 847 -21.38 -20.67 -12.61
CA TYR A 847 -20.45 -19.88 -13.41
C TYR A 847 -21.10 -19.58 -14.77
N VAL A 848 -20.93 -18.35 -15.26
CA VAL A 848 -21.51 -17.92 -16.55
C VAL A 848 -20.36 -17.69 -17.53
N GLN A 849 -20.22 -18.59 -18.50
CA GLN A 849 -19.15 -18.58 -19.49
C GLN A 849 -19.67 -18.11 -20.85
N ASN A 850 -18.84 -17.35 -21.57
CA ASN A 850 -19.13 -16.87 -22.91
C ASN A 850 -18.49 -17.78 -23.97
N LEU A 851 -19.25 -18.18 -25.00
CA LEU A 851 -18.72 -19.02 -26.09
C LEU A 851 -17.60 -18.32 -26.86
N GLY A 852 -17.83 -17.07 -27.26
CA GLY A 852 -16.93 -16.33 -28.15
C GLY A 852 -15.57 -16.03 -27.56
N SER A 853 -15.48 -15.76 -26.26
CA SER A 853 -14.21 -15.46 -25.59
C SER A 853 -13.63 -16.62 -24.78
N GLY A 854 -14.46 -17.60 -24.40
CA GLY A 854 -14.07 -18.69 -23.47
C GLY A 854 -13.93 -18.24 -22.02
N LEU A 855 -14.14 -16.94 -21.75
CA LEU A 855 -13.99 -16.34 -20.43
C LEU A 855 -15.33 -16.24 -19.70
N TYR A 856 -15.26 -16.00 -18.40
CA TYR A 856 -16.42 -15.86 -17.52
C TYR A 856 -16.83 -14.40 -17.38
N ILE A 857 -18.10 -14.16 -17.05
CA ILE A 857 -18.53 -12.87 -16.52
C ILE A 857 -17.76 -12.61 -15.22
N GLY A 858 -17.10 -11.46 -15.11
CA GLY A 858 -16.27 -11.11 -13.96
C GLY A 858 -17.01 -10.38 -12.85
N ASP A 859 -16.32 -10.25 -11.72
CA ASP A 859 -16.86 -9.64 -10.52
C ASP A 859 -16.89 -8.09 -10.63
N TYR A 860 -17.72 -7.43 -9.83
CA TYR A 860 -17.85 -5.96 -9.78
C TYR A 860 -17.89 -5.47 -8.31
N PRO A 861 -16.91 -4.66 -7.87
CA PRO A 861 -16.73 -4.36 -6.45
C PRO A 861 -17.75 -3.41 -5.85
N THR A 862 -18.42 -2.60 -6.67
CA THR A 862 -19.32 -1.54 -6.20
C THR A 862 -20.41 -1.23 -7.22
N TYR A 863 -21.43 -0.52 -6.75
CA TYR A 863 -22.52 0.01 -7.55
C TYR A 863 -22.04 0.76 -8.80
N SER A 864 -22.70 0.55 -9.94
CA SER A 864 -22.44 1.22 -11.22
C SER A 864 -21.08 0.94 -11.88
N GLN A 865 -20.31 -0.04 -11.42
CA GLN A 865 -19.05 -0.42 -12.07
C GLN A 865 -19.30 -1.34 -13.28
N PRO A 866 -18.65 -1.08 -14.43
CA PRO A 866 -18.66 -1.98 -15.58
C PRO A 866 -18.17 -3.38 -15.21
N VAL A 867 -18.90 -4.38 -15.69
CA VAL A 867 -18.53 -5.78 -15.57
C VAL A 867 -17.59 -6.13 -16.72
N LEU A 868 -16.49 -6.79 -16.39
CA LEU A 868 -15.46 -7.18 -17.34
C LEU A 868 -15.32 -8.70 -17.39
N THR A 869 -14.80 -9.26 -18.48
CA THR A 869 -14.47 -10.68 -18.60
C THR A 869 -13.27 -11.08 -17.73
N THR A 870 -13.28 -12.33 -17.25
CA THR A 870 -12.22 -12.89 -16.40
C THR A 870 -11.91 -14.34 -16.76
N ASP A 871 -10.67 -14.75 -16.58
CA ASP A 871 -10.20 -16.14 -16.70
C ASP A 871 -10.43 -16.96 -15.42
N LYS A 872 -10.86 -16.31 -14.33
CA LYS A 872 -11.24 -16.94 -13.07
C LYS A 872 -12.76 -16.99 -12.94
N PRO A 873 -13.37 -18.18 -12.84
CA PRO A 873 -14.81 -18.29 -12.65
C PRO A 873 -15.31 -17.47 -11.45
N VAL A 874 -16.38 -16.71 -11.64
CA VAL A 874 -17.06 -15.92 -10.60
C VAL A 874 -18.42 -16.52 -10.35
N LEU A 875 -18.74 -16.74 -9.07
CA LEU A 875 -19.99 -17.32 -8.65
C LEU A 875 -21.14 -16.33 -8.84
N TYR A 876 -22.13 -16.71 -9.65
CA TYR A 876 -23.38 -15.97 -9.82
C TYR A 876 -24.55 -16.72 -9.22
N GLN A 877 -25.37 -16.02 -8.45
CA GLN A 877 -26.66 -16.54 -7.99
C GLN A 877 -27.80 -15.90 -8.78
N PHE A 878 -28.77 -16.73 -9.17
CA PHE A 878 -30.02 -16.24 -9.70
C PHE A 878 -30.89 -15.62 -8.60
N ASN A 879 -31.39 -14.43 -8.86
CA ASN A 879 -32.35 -13.74 -8.00
C ASN A 879 -33.72 -13.68 -8.68
N TYR A 880 -34.69 -14.39 -8.11
CA TYR A 880 -36.05 -14.42 -8.65
C TYR A 880 -36.89 -13.30 -8.07
N THR A 881 -37.41 -12.42 -8.94
CA THR A 881 -38.27 -11.30 -8.56
C THR A 881 -39.63 -11.38 -9.25
N GLY A 882 -40.35 -12.49 -9.05
CA GLY A 882 -41.78 -12.50 -9.38
C GLY A 882 -42.08 -12.68 -10.87
N GLY A 883 -41.57 -13.77 -11.43
CA GLY A 883 -41.71 -14.15 -12.85
C GLY A 883 -40.50 -13.79 -13.71
N GLU A 884 -39.47 -13.17 -13.11
CA GLU A 884 -38.27 -12.72 -13.80
C GLU A 884 -37.02 -13.05 -12.98
N LEU A 885 -35.90 -13.21 -13.68
CA LEU A 885 -34.61 -13.62 -13.13
C LEU A 885 -33.56 -12.51 -13.27
N GLY A 886 -32.89 -12.21 -12.16
CA GLY A 886 -31.66 -11.41 -12.11
C GLY A 886 -30.44 -12.30 -11.85
N LEU A 887 -29.24 -11.76 -12.10
CA LEU A 887 -27.96 -12.43 -11.84
C LEU A 887 -27.14 -11.58 -10.87
N ILE A 888 -26.67 -12.17 -9.77
CA ILE A 888 -25.93 -11.46 -8.71
C ILE A 888 -24.58 -12.16 -8.47
N ALA A 889 -23.48 -11.42 -8.61
CA ALA A 889 -22.16 -11.91 -8.19
C ALA A 889 -22.12 -12.09 -6.66
N ARG A 890 -21.66 -13.25 -6.21
CA ARG A 890 -21.61 -13.61 -4.79
C ARG A 890 -20.21 -13.39 -4.20
N ARG A 891 -20.18 -12.81 -2.99
CA ARG A 891 -18.98 -12.57 -2.18
C ARG A 891 -19.24 -12.95 -0.72
N GLY A 892 -19.37 -14.26 -0.44
CA GLY A 892 -19.77 -14.74 0.88
C GLY A 892 -21.21 -14.37 1.27
N GLU A 893 -21.44 -13.97 2.52
CA GLU A 893 -22.78 -13.68 3.05
C GLU A 893 -23.44 -12.40 2.48
N ASN A 894 -22.66 -11.47 1.91
CA ASN A 894 -23.18 -10.25 1.30
C ASN A 894 -23.42 -10.46 -0.20
N PRO A 895 -24.67 -10.58 -0.67
CA PRO A 895 -24.95 -10.60 -2.11
C PRO A 895 -24.57 -9.25 -2.71
N GLY A 896 -23.88 -9.27 -3.85
CA GLY A 896 -23.63 -8.07 -4.64
C GLY A 896 -24.91 -7.44 -5.19
N TYR A 897 -24.75 -6.39 -5.99
CA TYR A 897 -25.85 -5.85 -6.80
C TYR A 897 -26.23 -6.81 -7.94
N SER A 898 -27.36 -6.64 -8.62
CA SER A 898 -27.72 -7.44 -9.80
C SER A 898 -27.05 -6.89 -11.07
N LEU A 899 -26.73 -7.76 -12.03
CA LEU A 899 -26.33 -7.36 -13.38
C LEU A 899 -27.44 -6.50 -14.00
N HIS A 900 -27.04 -5.36 -14.57
CA HIS A 900 -27.93 -4.30 -15.03
C HIS A 900 -27.47 -3.72 -16.36
N ALA A 901 -28.38 -3.62 -17.34
CA ALA A 901 -28.14 -2.93 -18.61
C ALA A 901 -28.15 -1.39 -18.43
N ALA A 902 -26.96 -0.80 -18.20
CA ALA A 902 -26.81 0.63 -17.95
C ALA A 902 -26.82 1.45 -19.24
N ASN A 903 -27.40 2.65 -19.17
CA ASN A 903 -27.42 3.57 -20.30
C ASN A 903 -26.03 4.09 -20.69
N ALA A 904 -25.17 4.37 -19.71
CA ALA A 904 -23.87 4.96 -19.98
C ALA A 904 -22.94 3.93 -20.66
N GLY A 905 -22.63 4.17 -21.94
CA GLY A 905 -21.68 3.37 -22.71
C GLY A 905 -22.12 1.94 -23.01
N ASN A 906 -23.42 1.64 -22.87
CA ASN A 906 -24.02 0.32 -23.04
C ASN A 906 -23.37 -0.79 -22.19
N ALA A 907 -22.82 -0.43 -21.02
CA ALA A 907 -22.17 -1.39 -20.13
C ALA A 907 -23.18 -2.21 -19.33
N ILE A 908 -22.83 -3.46 -19.05
CA ILE A 908 -23.41 -4.20 -17.93
C ILE A 908 -22.72 -3.76 -16.65
N VAL A 909 -23.50 -3.42 -15.63
CA VAL A 909 -22.99 -2.95 -14.32
C VAL A 909 -23.71 -3.65 -13.17
N GLY A 910 -23.21 -3.49 -11.94
CA GLY A 910 -23.97 -3.82 -10.73
C GLY A 910 -24.97 -2.72 -10.35
N TRP A 911 -26.26 -3.04 -10.24
CA TRP A 911 -27.32 -2.12 -9.78
C TRP A 911 -28.38 -2.79 -8.88
N SER A 912 -29.30 -2.00 -8.32
CA SER A 912 -30.44 -2.57 -7.58
C SER A 912 -31.29 -3.49 -8.46
N ALA A 913 -31.72 -4.61 -7.89
CA ALA A 913 -32.61 -5.58 -8.54
C ALA A 913 -34.07 -5.13 -8.46
N GLY A 914 -34.87 -5.45 -9.49
CA GLY A 914 -36.31 -5.23 -9.49
C GLY A 914 -36.97 -5.77 -10.75
N ALA A 915 -38.20 -6.27 -10.62
CA ALA A 915 -38.99 -6.77 -11.74
C ALA A 915 -39.29 -5.66 -12.77
N GLY A 916 -39.27 -6.02 -14.05
CA GLY A 916 -39.46 -5.16 -15.21
C GLY A 916 -38.37 -4.12 -15.43
N THR A 917 -37.23 -4.23 -14.75
CA THR A 917 -36.12 -3.25 -14.84
C THR A 917 -34.99 -3.78 -15.73
N ALA A 918 -33.97 -2.94 -15.97
CA ALA A 918 -32.71 -3.36 -16.63
C ALA A 918 -31.97 -4.51 -15.95
N SER A 919 -32.35 -4.83 -14.72
CA SER A 919 -31.71 -5.86 -13.92
C SER A 919 -32.40 -7.23 -14.07
N SER A 920 -33.42 -7.32 -14.91
CA SER A 920 -34.18 -8.53 -15.22
C SER A 920 -33.82 -9.08 -16.60
N TRP A 921 -33.68 -10.39 -16.68
CA TRP A 921 -33.16 -11.09 -17.85
C TRP A 921 -34.04 -12.27 -18.25
N ALA A 922 -34.21 -12.45 -19.56
CA ALA A 922 -34.71 -13.65 -20.21
C ALA A 922 -33.54 -14.47 -20.74
N PHE A 923 -33.70 -15.79 -20.72
CA PHE A 923 -32.69 -16.75 -21.15
C PHE A 923 -33.29 -17.53 -22.33
N ASN A 924 -32.99 -17.08 -23.54
CA ASN A 924 -33.54 -17.67 -24.75
C ASN A 924 -32.60 -18.80 -25.18
N GLU A 925 -33.09 -20.04 -25.13
CA GLU A 925 -32.36 -21.22 -25.59
C GLU A 925 -32.00 -21.07 -27.08
N ILE A 926 -30.76 -21.40 -27.43
CA ILE A 926 -30.28 -21.47 -28.80
C ILE A 926 -30.54 -22.89 -29.31
N ASP A 927 -31.41 -23.00 -30.31
CA ASP A 927 -31.73 -24.26 -30.97
C ASP A 927 -30.69 -24.53 -32.07
N PRO A 928 -29.83 -25.57 -31.91
CA PRO A 928 -28.81 -25.90 -32.91
C PRO A 928 -29.39 -26.40 -34.24
N GLU A 929 -30.68 -26.77 -34.31
CA GLU A 929 -31.35 -27.08 -35.58
C GLU A 929 -31.70 -25.80 -36.38
N VAL A 930 -31.71 -24.63 -35.72
CA VAL A 930 -32.00 -23.32 -36.33
C VAL A 930 -30.73 -22.52 -36.53
N ILE A 931 -29.84 -22.50 -35.52
CA ILE A 931 -28.52 -21.87 -35.56
C ILE A 931 -27.48 -22.99 -35.61
N ASP A 932 -27.15 -23.42 -36.83
CA ASP A 932 -26.25 -24.55 -37.09
C ASP A 932 -24.77 -24.15 -37.22
N ALA A 933 -24.46 -22.86 -37.08
CA ALA A 933 -23.13 -22.30 -37.22
C ALA A 933 -22.86 -21.12 -36.28
N VAL A 934 -21.58 -20.81 -36.06
CA VAL A 934 -21.10 -19.56 -35.48
C VAL A 934 -20.21 -18.84 -36.49
N THR A 935 -20.13 -17.53 -36.36
CA THR A 935 -19.33 -16.67 -37.24
C THR A 935 -18.32 -15.85 -36.46
N ILE A 936 -17.10 -15.77 -36.98
CA ILE A 936 -16.03 -14.96 -36.38
C ILE A 936 -15.35 -14.08 -37.44
N PRO A 937 -14.97 -12.84 -37.09
CA PRO A 937 -14.22 -11.98 -38.00
C PRO A 937 -12.81 -12.52 -38.25
N ALA A 938 -12.39 -12.48 -39.51
CA ALA A 938 -11.05 -12.83 -39.97
C ALA A 938 -10.62 -11.89 -41.11
N ARG A 939 -9.52 -12.23 -41.80
CA ARG A 939 -9.01 -11.46 -42.94
C ARG A 939 -8.62 -12.36 -44.09
N THR A 940 -8.80 -11.90 -45.33
CA THR A 940 -8.32 -12.60 -46.54
C THR A 940 -6.80 -12.47 -46.69
N ASN A 941 -6.19 -13.42 -47.41
CA ASN A 941 -4.76 -13.47 -47.71
C ASN A 941 -3.89 -13.38 -46.46
N ASN A 942 -4.20 -14.16 -45.42
CA ASN A 942 -3.54 -14.08 -44.11
C ASN A 942 -3.04 -15.45 -43.63
N ILE A 943 -2.03 -15.45 -42.76
CA ILE A 943 -1.54 -16.61 -42.03
C ILE A 943 -1.32 -16.22 -40.56
N ASP A 944 -1.88 -16.97 -39.63
CA ASP A 944 -1.68 -16.75 -38.19
C ASP A 944 -1.91 -18.03 -37.39
N VAL A 945 -1.49 -18.05 -36.12
CA VAL A 945 -2.00 -19.03 -35.15
C VAL A 945 -3.47 -18.70 -34.86
N PHE A 946 -4.32 -19.70 -34.85
CA PHE A 946 -5.74 -19.57 -34.55
C PHE A 946 -6.10 -20.48 -33.38
N THR A 947 -6.69 -19.90 -32.34
CA THR A 947 -7.15 -20.64 -31.15
C THR A 947 -8.49 -20.11 -30.70
N VAL A 948 -9.48 -20.97 -30.66
CA VAL A 948 -10.82 -20.69 -30.13
C VAL A 948 -11.11 -21.59 -28.93
N PRO A 949 -12.02 -21.17 -28.03
CA PRO A 949 -12.32 -21.93 -26.83
C PRO A 949 -13.18 -23.17 -27.08
N TYR A 950 -13.70 -23.34 -28.30
CA TYR A 950 -14.64 -24.40 -28.67
C TYR A 950 -14.10 -25.28 -29.80
N ASP A 951 -14.66 -26.47 -29.94
CA ASP A 951 -14.28 -27.43 -30.98
C ASP A 951 -14.76 -26.97 -32.36
N TYR A 952 -14.06 -27.42 -33.41
CA TYR A 952 -14.49 -27.23 -34.79
C TYR A 952 -13.92 -28.29 -35.72
N ALA A 953 -14.63 -28.51 -36.83
CA ALA A 953 -14.24 -29.43 -37.89
C ALA A 953 -14.55 -28.86 -39.27
N ASP A 954 -13.81 -29.33 -40.26
CA ASP A 954 -14.00 -29.12 -41.70
C ASP A 954 -14.14 -27.64 -42.10
N LEU A 955 -13.28 -26.77 -41.56
CA LEU A 955 -13.36 -25.33 -41.79
C LEU A 955 -13.31 -24.97 -43.29
N SER A 956 -12.56 -25.74 -44.08
CA SER A 956 -12.43 -25.62 -45.54
C SER A 956 -13.69 -26.00 -46.32
N VAL A 957 -14.64 -26.71 -45.70
CA VAL A 957 -15.93 -27.07 -46.32
C VAL A 957 -16.92 -25.90 -46.23
N LEU A 958 -16.86 -25.14 -45.14
CA LEU A 958 -17.75 -24.00 -44.89
C LEU A 958 -17.20 -22.68 -45.42
N ASN A 959 -15.89 -22.61 -45.69
CA ASN A 959 -15.21 -21.38 -46.10
C ASN A 959 -14.33 -21.63 -47.32
N GLU A 960 -14.51 -20.83 -48.38
CA GLU A 960 -13.67 -20.89 -49.58
C GLU A 960 -12.24 -20.40 -49.27
N GLU A 961 -11.24 -21.09 -49.82
CA GLU A 961 -9.81 -20.75 -49.69
C GLU A 961 -9.29 -20.68 -48.24
N VAL A 962 -9.87 -21.47 -47.32
CA VAL A 962 -9.43 -21.57 -45.93
C VAL A 962 -8.81 -22.93 -45.67
N HIS A 963 -7.60 -22.93 -45.08
CA HIS A 963 -6.87 -24.13 -44.71
C HIS A 963 -6.35 -24.04 -43.28
N THR A 964 -6.39 -25.17 -42.57
CA THR A 964 -5.88 -25.29 -41.20
C THR A 964 -4.78 -26.34 -41.15
N TYR A 965 -3.70 -26.00 -40.45
CA TYR A 965 -2.53 -26.86 -40.38
C TYR A 965 -2.09 -27.10 -38.94
N ALA A 966 -1.53 -28.28 -38.71
CA ALA A 966 -0.81 -28.63 -37.50
C ALA A 966 0.67 -28.89 -37.81
N ILE A 967 1.52 -28.85 -36.79
CA ILE A 967 2.96 -29.12 -36.96
C ILE A 967 3.18 -30.62 -37.13
N LYS A 968 3.71 -30.98 -38.30
CA LYS A 968 4.16 -32.34 -38.60
C LYS A 968 5.52 -32.57 -37.96
N LYS A 969 6.46 -31.66 -38.24
CA LYS A 969 7.87 -31.80 -37.86
C LYS A 969 8.56 -30.45 -37.72
N MET A 970 9.45 -30.33 -36.74
CA MET A 970 10.43 -29.25 -36.67
C MET A 970 11.84 -29.81 -36.80
N THR A 971 12.72 -29.13 -37.53
CA THR A 971 14.14 -29.49 -37.69
C THR A 971 15.04 -28.26 -37.55
N LEU A 972 15.97 -28.27 -36.59
CA LEU A 972 16.99 -27.22 -36.43
C LEU A 972 18.22 -27.50 -37.31
N ASP A 973 18.61 -26.54 -38.14
CA ASP A 973 19.95 -26.47 -38.70
C ASP A 973 20.87 -25.69 -37.75
N ALA A 974 21.65 -26.42 -36.95
CA ALA A 974 22.53 -25.83 -35.94
C ALA A 974 23.64 -24.92 -36.52
N ALA A 975 23.98 -25.04 -37.82
CA ALA A 975 25.02 -24.22 -38.43
C ALA A 975 24.50 -22.83 -38.84
N THR A 976 23.23 -22.73 -39.24
CA THR A 976 22.60 -21.48 -39.67
C THR A 976 21.65 -20.90 -38.63
N ASP A 977 21.37 -21.66 -37.57
CA ASP A 977 20.38 -21.38 -36.53
C ASP A 977 18.96 -21.23 -37.10
N ILE A 978 18.67 -21.94 -38.21
CA ILE A 978 17.37 -21.90 -38.89
C ILE A 978 16.59 -23.16 -38.55
N THR A 979 15.38 -22.95 -38.03
CA THR A 979 14.38 -23.99 -37.81
C THR A 979 13.47 -24.11 -39.02
N THR A 980 13.41 -25.30 -39.61
CA THR A 980 12.41 -25.64 -40.62
C THR A 980 11.19 -26.26 -39.92
N ILE A 981 10.01 -25.68 -40.12
CA ILE A 981 8.74 -26.15 -39.58
C ILE A 981 7.90 -26.69 -40.75
N GLU A 982 7.73 -28.01 -40.77
CA GLU A 982 6.87 -28.70 -41.74
C GLU A 982 5.46 -28.83 -41.16
N LEU A 983 4.48 -28.35 -41.91
CA LEU A 983 3.07 -28.37 -41.54
C LEU A 983 2.32 -29.44 -42.36
N TYR A 984 1.33 -30.09 -41.75
CA TYR A 984 0.38 -30.96 -42.44
C TYR A 984 -1.04 -30.43 -42.26
N GLU A 985 -1.88 -30.66 -43.25
CA GLU A 985 -3.30 -30.26 -43.21
C GLU A 985 -4.06 -31.12 -42.20
N LYS A 986 -4.86 -30.47 -41.36
CA LYS A 986 -5.70 -31.10 -40.34
C LYS A 986 -7.03 -30.38 -40.33
N ASP A 987 -8.11 -31.13 -40.49
CA ASP A 987 -9.45 -30.54 -40.68
C ASP A 987 -10.27 -30.45 -39.39
N SER A 988 -9.82 -31.02 -38.26
CA SER A 988 -10.59 -30.96 -37.00
C SER A 988 -9.70 -30.71 -35.79
N PHE A 989 -10.19 -29.90 -34.86
CA PHE A 989 -9.46 -29.49 -33.65
C PHE A 989 -10.37 -29.56 -32.42
N ALA A 990 -9.83 -30.07 -31.32
CA ALA A 990 -10.53 -30.09 -30.05
C ALA A 990 -10.68 -28.66 -29.49
N ALA A 991 -11.64 -28.47 -28.58
CA ALA A 991 -11.83 -27.19 -27.90
C ALA A 991 -10.52 -26.70 -27.25
N GLY A 992 -10.11 -25.47 -27.56
CA GLY A 992 -8.86 -24.87 -27.06
C GLY A 992 -7.56 -25.39 -27.71
N GLU A 993 -7.64 -26.27 -28.71
CA GLU A 993 -6.47 -26.74 -29.47
C GLU A 993 -6.07 -25.70 -30.53
N PRO A 994 -4.81 -25.20 -30.54
CA PRO A 994 -4.36 -24.21 -31.50
C PRO A 994 -3.97 -24.82 -32.86
N CYS A 995 -4.14 -24.07 -33.94
CA CYS A 995 -3.70 -24.43 -35.28
C CYS A 995 -3.00 -23.26 -36.00
N ILE A 996 -2.40 -23.51 -37.16
CA ILE A 996 -2.06 -22.47 -38.12
C ILE A 996 -3.22 -22.31 -39.10
N LEU A 997 -3.83 -21.15 -39.15
CA LEU A 997 -4.90 -20.80 -40.08
C LEU A 997 -4.34 -20.02 -41.25
N VAL A 998 -4.66 -20.45 -42.47
CA VAL A 998 -4.34 -19.75 -43.71
C VAL A 998 -5.65 -19.44 -44.44
N THR A 999 -5.83 -18.18 -44.82
CA THR A 999 -6.99 -17.69 -45.57
C THR A 999 -6.51 -17.07 -46.87
N GLY A 1000 -7.01 -17.52 -48.02
CA GLY A 1000 -6.54 -17.07 -49.34
C GLY A 1000 -5.05 -17.35 -49.58
N ASP A 1001 -4.38 -16.46 -50.32
CA ASP A 1001 -2.95 -16.56 -50.60
C ASP A 1001 -2.16 -15.53 -49.76
N PRO A 1002 -1.42 -15.95 -48.72
CA PRO A 1002 -0.67 -15.03 -47.85
C PRO A 1002 0.48 -14.30 -48.56
N THR A 1003 0.80 -14.63 -49.82
CA THR A 1003 1.79 -13.90 -50.62
C THR A 1003 1.22 -12.64 -51.29
N ILE A 1004 -0.10 -12.51 -51.38
CA ILE A 1004 -0.77 -11.30 -51.90
C ILE A 1004 -0.81 -10.26 -50.79
N GLU A 1005 -0.33 -9.03 -51.03
CA GLU A 1005 -0.29 -7.95 -50.03
C GLU A 1005 -1.68 -7.49 -49.55
N GLU A 1006 -2.63 -7.31 -50.46
CA GLU A 1006 -3.98 -6.85 -50.16
C GLU A 1006 -4.73 -7.83 -49.24
N SER A 1007 -5.34 -7.30 -48.19
CA SER A 1007 -6.09 -8.06 -47.19
C SER A 1007 -7.37 -7.29 -46.84
N GLU A 1008 -8.50 -7.98 -46.90
CA GLU A 1008 -9.83 -7.44 -46.61
C GLU A 1008 -10.46 -8.21 -45.44
N GLU A 1009 -11.42 -7.60 -44.75
CA GLU A 1009 -12.19 -8.30 -43.71
C GLU A 1009 -13.03 -9.40 -44.32
N MET A 1010 -12.98 -10.59 -43.73
CA MET A 1010 -13.87 -11.70 -44.06
C MET A 1010 -14.50 -12.27 -42.79
N THR A 1011 -15.51 -13.11 -42.95
CA THR A 1011 -16.15 -13.82 -41.84
C THR A 1011 -15.91 -15.30 -42.03
N LEU A 1012 -15.37 -15.97 -41.01
CA LEU A 1012 -15.27 -17.42 -40.97
C LEU A 1012 -16.57 -17.99 -40.40
N VAL A 1013 -17.11 -18.99 -41.07
CA VAL A 1013 -18.26 -19.77 -40.65
C VAL A 1013 -17.77 -21.10 -40.09
N LEU A 1014 -18.14 -21.41 -38.85
CA LEU A 1014 -17.84 -22.68 -38.20
C LEU A 1014 -19.16 -23.35 -37.88
N ALA A 1015 -19.24 -24.69 -37.98
CA ALA A 1015 -20.41 -25.41 -37.48
C ALA A 1015 -20.62 -25.12 -35.98
N MET A 1016 -21.87 -25.20 -35.51
CA MET A 1016 -22.20 -24.93 -34.11
C MET A 1016 -21.37 -25.87 -33.20
N PRO A 1017 -20.55 -25.33 -32.28
CA PRO A 1017 -19.67 -26.16 -31.48
C PRO A 1017 -20.42 -27.04 -30.48
N THR A 1018 -19.80 -28.16 -30.10
CA THR A 1018 -20.38 -29.14 -29.17
C THR A 1018 -19.63 -29.21 -27.83
N GLU A 1019 -18.37 -28.78 -27.80
CA GLU A 1019 -17.51 -28.77 -26.63
C GLU A 1019 -16.86 -27.39 -26.44
N ILE A 1020 -16.66 -27.00 -25.18
CA ILE A 1020 -15.90 -25.81 -24.80
C ILE A 1020 -14.81 -26.19 -23.79
N ALA A 1021 -13.63 -25.62 -23.95
CA ALA A 1021 -12.52 -25.80 -23.04
C ALA A 1021 -12.52 -24.72 -21.96
N GLU A 1022 -11.94 -25.04 -20.79
CA GLU A 1022 -11.69 -24.06 -19.72
C GLU A 1022 -10.42 -23.24 -19.94
N LYS A 1023 -9.49 -23.72 -20.77
CA LYS A 1023 -8.22 -23.06 -21.12
C LYS A 1023 -7.64 -23.60 -22.44
N PRO A 1024 -6.77 -22.84 -23.14
CA PRO A 1024 -6.08 -23.35 -24.32
C PRO A 1024 -5.07 -24.45 -23.97
N THR A 1025 -4.91 -25.44 -24.85
CA THR A 1025 -4.01 -26.59 -24.66
C THR A 1025 -2.96 -26.65 -25.78
N PRO A 1026 -1.65 -26.54 -25.49
CA PRO A 1026 -0.61 -26.58 -26.52
C PRO A 1026 -0.62 -27.86 -27.38
N ALA A 1027 -0.41 -27.68 -28.70
CA ALA A 1027 -0.44 -28.74 -29.70
C ALA A 1027 0.88 -28.81 -30.49
N ASN A 1028 1.71 -29.82 -30.18
CA ASN A 1028 2.99 -30.14 -30.84
C ASN A 1028 3.91 -28.93 -31.15
N GLY A 1029 4.07 -28.02 -30.18
CA GLY A 1029 4.88 -26.81 -30.33
C GLY A 1029 4.09 -25.55 -30.68
N ILE A 1030 2.79 -25.63 -30.99
CA ILE A 1030 1.91 -24.45 -31.08
C ILE A 1030 1.27 -24.20 -29.71
N VAL A 1031 1.29 -22.95 -29.24
CA VAL A 1031 0.64 -22.49 -28.02
C VAL A 1031 -0.40 -21.44 -28.36
N GLY A 1032 -1.66 -21.71 -28.02
CA GLY A 1032 -2.75 -20.75 -28.18
C GLY A 1032 -2.95 -19.84 -26.98
N LEU A 1033 -3.51 -18.67 -27.20
CA LEU A 1033 -3.84 -17.67 -26.17
C LEU A 1033 -5.29 -17.21 -26.30
N TRP A 1034 -6.01 -17.12 -25.18
CA TRP A 1034 -7.34 -16.47 -25.12
C TRP A 1034 -7.30 -15.08 -24.48
N THR A 1035 -6.15 -14.72 -23.92
CA THR A 1035 -5.91 -13.43 -23.28
C THR A 1035 -4.66 -12.78 -23.86
N THR A 1036 -4.57 -11.45 -23.77
CA THR A 1036 -3.37 -10.73 -24.20
C THR A 1036 -2.27 -10.96 -23.18
N ASP A 1037 -1.35 -11.87 -23.49
CA ASP A 1037 -0.31 -12.34 -22.58
C ASP A 1037 1.10 -12.19 -23.19
N PRO A 1038 2.16 -12.07 -22.35
CA PRO A 1038 3.52 -12.07 -22.85
C PRO A 1038 3.93 -13.47 -23.30
N ILE A 1039 4.48 -13.58 -24.51
CA ILE A 1039 5.06 -14.83 -25.01
C ILE A 1039 6.54 -14.96 -24.60
N PRO A 1040 7.10 -16.17 -24.52
CA PRO A 1040 8.51 -16.38 -24.21
C PRO A 1040 9.44 -15.67 -25.20
N ALA A 1041 10.62 -15.25 -24.74
CA ALA A 1041 11.68 -14.77 -25.62
C ALA A 1041 12.05 -15.87 -26.64
N ASN A 1042 12.33 -15.49 -27.88
CA ASN A 1042 12.65 -16.40 -28.97
C ASN A 1042 11.56 -17.42 -29.33
N ALA A 1043 10.31 -17.21 -28.90
CA ALA A 1043 9.14 -17.84 -29.49
C ALA A 1043 8.75 -17.13 -30.79
N ALA A 1044 8.24 -17.89 -31.77
CA ALA A 1044 7.83 -17.33 -33.06
C ALA A 1044 6.33 -17.06 -33.11
N TRP A 1045 5.93 -15.93 -33.66
CA TRP A 1045 4.53 -15.54 -33.83
C TRP A 1045 4.37 -14.74 -35.12
N PHE A 1046 3.14 -14.51 -35.57
CA PHE A 1046 2.89 -13.81 -36.82
C PHE A 1046 2.61 -12.31 -36.59
N THR A 1047 3.43 -11.46 -37.19
CA THR A 1047 3.16 -10.02 -37.34
C THR A 1047 2.56 -9.76 -38.71
N GLY A 1048 1.24 -9.92 -38.82
CA GLY A 1048 0.60 -9.97 -40.14
C GLY A 1048 0.98 -11.27 -40.84
N LYS A 1049 1.61 -11.20 -42.03
CA LYS A 1049 1.93 -12.37 -42.85
C LYS A 1049 3.34 -12.92 -42.61
N GLU A 1050 4.15 -12.23 -41.80
CA GLU A 1050 5.53 -12.60 -41.50
C GLU A 1050 5.63 -13.29 -40.14
N ILE A 1051 6.32 -14.42 -40.11
CA ILE A 1051 6.70 -15.08 -38.87
C ILE A 1051 7.93 -14.39 -38.28
N THR A 1052 7.81 -13.88 -37.06
CA THR A 1052 8.86 -13.11 -36.38
C THR A 1052 9.10 -13.64 -34.97
N LEU A 1053 10.27 -13.29 -34.42
CA LEU A 1053 10.65 -13.54 -33.03
C LEU A 1053 11.30 -12.29 -32.45
N ASN A 1054 11.29 -12.16 -31.14
CA ASN A 1054 11.96 -11.09 -30.41
C ASN A 1054 12.85 -11.66 -29.31
N ASP A 1055 13.99 -11.02 -29.09
CA ASP A 1055 14.95 -11.38 -28.04
C ASP A 1055 14.40 -11.15 -26.62
N ASN A 1056 13.27 -10.44 -26.49
CA ASN A 1056 12.57 -10.17 -25.24
C ASN A 1056 11.09 -10.58 -25.32
N PRO A 1057 10.43 -10.92 -24.19
CA PRO A 1057 9.00 -11.21 -24.16
C PRO A 1057 8.16 -10.08 -24.76
N VAL A 1058 7.20 -10.44 -25.62
CA VAL A 1058 6.25 -9.50 -26.24
C VAL A 1058 4.81 -9.91 -25.95
N TYR A 1059 3.93 -8.93 -25.78
CA TYR A 1059 2.50 -9.18 -25.62
C TYR A 1059 1.86 -9.35 -27.00
N ILE A 1060 1.17 -10.46 -27.20
CA ILE A 1060 0.35 -10.68 -28.39
C ILE A 1060 -1.12 -10.77 -27.99
N THR A 1061 -2.01 -10.44 -28.91
CA THR A 1061 -3.45 -10.36 -28.63
C THR A 1061 -4.08 -11.74 -28.36
N ALA A 1062 -5.26 -11.74 -27.76
CA ALA A 1062 -6.08 -12.94 -27.60
C ALA A 1062 -6.49 -13.58 -28.95
N HIS A 1063 -6.82 -14.88 -28.92
CA HIS A 1063 -7.30 -15.71 -30.04
C HIS A 1063 -6.27 -16.02 -31.15
N THR A 1064 -5.02 -15.60 -30.95
CA THR A 1064 -3.84 -16.05 -31.69
C THR A 1064 -2.95 -16.89 -30.75
N GLY A 1065 -1.66 -17.01 -31.06
CA GLY A 1065 -0.70 -17.78 -30.30
C GLY A 1065 0.70 -17.69 -30.88
N TYR A 1066 1.56 -18.60 -30.44
CA TYR A 1066 2.96 -18.64 -30.84
C TYR A 1066 3.44 -20.08 -31.03
N ILE A 1067 4.58 -20.21 -31.67
CA ILE A 1067 5.30 -21.46 -31.88
C ILE A 1067 6.50 -21.46 -30.94
N ASP A 1068 6.63 -22.53 -30.16
CA ASP A 1068 7.70 -22.77 -29.20
C ASP A 1068 8.23 -24.19 -29.39
N ALA A 1069 9.45 -24.29 -29.92
CA ALA A 1069 10.07 -25.59 -30.18
C ALA A 1069 10.43 -26.35 -28.89
N THR A 1070 10.44 -25.71 -27.72
CA THR A 1070 10.58 -26.41 -26.43
C THR A 1070 9.38 -27.31 -26.11
N LEU A 1071 8.22 -27.06 -26.74
CA LEU A 1071 7.00 -27.85 -26.57
C LEU A 1071 6.74 -28.82 -27.73
N TYR A 1072 7.71 -28.97 -28.65
CA TYR A 1072 7.64 -29.92 -29.75
C TYR A 1072 7.74 -31.36 -29.24
N LYS A 1073 6.76 -32.20 -29.58
CA LYS A 1073 6.63 -33.59 -29.08
C LYS A 1073 7.17 -34.64 -30.06
N GLY A 1074 7.62 -34.24 -31.24
CA GLY A 1074 8.18 -35.12 -32.26
C GLY A 1074 7.36 -35.18 -33.55
N GLU A 1075 7.88 -35.96 -34.50
CA GLU A 1075 7.30 -36.07 -35.85
C GLU A 1075 5.97 -36.84 -35.82
N VAL A 1076 4.95 -36.28 -36.47
CA VAL A 1076 3.67 -36.97 -36.68
C VAL A 1076 3.79 -37.93 -37.87
N ALA A 1077 3.72 -39.24 -37.60
CA ALA A 1077 3.84 -40.27 -38.62
C ALA A 1077 2.57 -40.38 -39.49
N GLY A 1078 2.74 -40.67 -40.79
CA GLY A 1078 1.64 -41.01 -41.70
C GLY A 1078 0.95 -39.83 -42.39
N VAL A 1079 1.46 -38.61 -42.25
CA VAL A 1079 0.91 -37.38 -42.88
C VAL A 1079 1.91 -36.74 -43.86
N GLU A 1080 1.42 -36.14 -44.94
CA GLU A 1080 2.24 -35.46 -45.95
C GLU A 1080 2.54 -34.00 -45.53
N THR A 1081 3.71 -33.48 -45.95
CA THR A 1081 4.06 -32.08 -45.71
C THR A 1081 3.33 -31.21 -46.73
N ALA A 1082 2.42 -30.35 -46.25
CA ALA A 1082 1.60 -29.48 -47.07
C ALA A 1082 2.21 -28.07 -47.22
N MET A 1083 2.85 -27.56 -46.16
CA MET A 1083 3.50 -26.25 -46.14
C MET A 1083 4.80 -26.31 -45.33
N THR A 1084 5.74 -25.41 -45.62
CA THR A 1084 6.99 -25.29 -44.86
C THR A 1084 7.22 -23.83 -44.50
N LEU A 1085 7.50 -23.58 -43.22
CA LEU A 1085 7.93 -22.28 -42.69
C LEU A 1085 9.38 -22.37 -42.22
N THR A 1086 10.09 -21.25 -42.21
CA THR A 1086 11.47 -21.16 -41.69
C THR A 1086 11.63 -20.02 -40.72
N VAL A 1087 12.22 -20.28 -39.56
CA VAL A 1087 12.42 -19.29 -38.49
C VAL A 1087 13.86 -19.37 -37.98
N LYS A 1088 14.57 -18.25 -37.92
CA LYS A 1088 15.94 -18.20 -37.40
C LYS A 1088 15.97 -17.86 -35.91
N GLY A 1089 16.67 -18.63 -35.08
CA GLY A 1089 16.82 -18.33 -33.64
C GLY A 1089 15.61 -18.69 -32.78
N LEU A 1090 14.78 -19.64 -33.23
CA LEU A 1090 13.67 -20.18 -32.43
C LEU A 1090 14.23 -20.89 -31.19
N ASN A 1091 13.59 -20.74 -30.04
CA ASN A 1091 14.03 -21.37 -28.80
C ASN A 1091 13.87 -22.90 -28.87
N TRP A 1092 14.97 -23.64 -28.94
CA TRP A 1092 14.99 -25.10 -28.86
C TRP A 1092 15.29 -25.55 -27.43
N PRO A 1093 14.76 -26.70 -26.98
CA PRO A 1093 15.15 -27.26 -25.70
C PRO A 1093 16.67 -27.50 -25.73
N GLY A 1094 17.40 -26.78 -24.88
CA GLY A 1094 18.84 -26.93 -24.76
C GLY A 1094 19.19 -28.30 -24.19
N GLY A 1095 20.09 -29.02 -24.88
CA GLY A 1095 20.66 -30.29 -24.42
C GLY A 1095 20.02 -31.52 -25.08
N ASP A 1096 20.88 -32.46 -25.50
CA ASP A 1096 20.48 -33.82 -25.84
C ASP A 1096 19.77 -34.45 -24.61
N PRO A 1097 18.49 -34.87 -24.72
CA PRO A 1097 17.78 -35.50 -23.61
C PRO A 1097 18.51 -36.72 -23.02
N GLY A 1098 19.42 -37.34 -23.77
CA GLY A 1098 20.26 -38.43 -23.30
C GLY A 1098 21.36 -38.03 -22.30
N ALA A 1099 21.69 -36.74 -22.18
CA ALA A 1099 22.74 -36.24 -21.28
C ALA A 1099 22.29 -36.08 -19.82
N ALA A 1100 20.97 -35.96 -19.57
CA ALA A 1100 20.41 -35.80 -18.22
C ALA A 1100 20.22 -37.14 -17.46
N ASP A 1101 20.29 -38.28 -18.16
CA ASP A 1101 20.34 -39.64 -17.57
C ASP A 1101 21.80 -39.98 -17.23
N VAL A 1102 22.33 -39.30 -16.21
CA VAL A 1102 23.75 -39.35 -15.87
C VAL A 1102 24.14 -40.72 -15.30
N ASP A 1103 23.20 -41.40 -14.64
CA ASP A 1103 23.41 -42.72 -14.06
C ASP A 1103 23.21 -43.87 -15.08
N GLY A 1104 22.60 -43.58 -16.24
CA GLY A 1104 22.44 -44.49 -17.37
C GLY A 1104 21.38 -45.57 -17.14
N ASN A 1105 20.41 -45.32 -16.26
CA ASN A 1105 19.33 -46.24 -15.93
C ASN A 1105 18.16 -46.20 -16.94
N GLY A 1106 18.18 -45.25 -17.88
CA GLY A 1106 17.17 -45.04 -18.91
C GLY A 1106 15.99 -44.18 -18.48
N SER A 1107 16.09 -43.43 -17.38
CA SER A 1107 15.01 -42.59 -16.82
C SER A 1107 15.55 -41.38 -16.06
N VAL A 1108 15.33 -40.17 -16.58
CA VAL A 1108 15.73 -38.90 -15.95
C VAL A 1108 14.84 -38.59 -14.75
N ASN A 1109 15.38 -38.67 -13.53
CA ASN A 1109 14.63 -38.44 -12.30
C ASN A 1109 15.52 -37.87 -11.16
N SER A 1110 14.99 -37.82 -9.93
CA SER A 1110 15.73 -37.27 -8.79
C SER A 1110 17.01 -38.06 -8.45
N ALA A 1111 17.15 -39.31 -8.90
CA ALA A 1111 18.38 -40.09 -8.78
C ALA A 1111 19.54 -39.47 -9.58
N ASP A 1112 19.28 -38.94 -10.78
CA ASP A 1112 20.27 -38.25 -11.62
C ASP A 1112 20.76 -36.95 -10.99
N VAL A 1113 19.83 -36.20 -10.38
CA VAL A 1113 20.14 -35.01 -9.59
C VAL A 1113 21.08 -35.36 -8.42
N VAL A 1114 20.77 -36.44 -7.70
CA VAL A 1114 21.60 -36.91 -6.58
C VAL A 1114 22.97 -37.38 -7.06
N ALA A 1115 23.06 -37.99 -8.25
CA ALA A 1115 24.32 -38.44 -8.82
C ALA A 1115 25.27 -37.28 -9.15
N VAL A 1116 24.77 -36.18 -9.74
CA VAL A 1116 25.57 -34.96 -9.99
C VAL A 1116 25.92 -34.24 -8.68
N TYR A 1117 25.00 -34.16 -7.71
CA TYR A 1117 25.31 -33.63 -6.38
C TYR A 1117 26.44 -34.38 -5.69
N ASN A 1118 26.41 -35.72 -5.75
CA ASN A 1118 27.47 -36.55 -5.21
C ASN A 1118 28.78 -36.32 -5.97
N PHE A 1119 28.74 -36.17 -7.29
CA PHE A 1119 29.93 -35.82 -8.07
C PHE A 1119 30.53 -34.47 -7.66
N ILE A 1120 29.72 -33.44 -7.40
CA ILE A 1120 30.20 -32.14 -6.94
C ILE A 1120 30.89 -32.25 -5.56
N LEU A 1121 30.40 -33.13 -4.69
CA LEU A 1121 30.91 -33.29 -3.32
C LEU A 1121 32.16 -34.15 -3.22
N ILE A 1122 32.22 -35.26 -3.97
CA ILE A 1122 33.26 -36.29 -3.83
C ILE A 1122 33.96 -36.64 -5.16
N GLY A 1123 33.68 -35.92 -6.23
CA GLY A 1123 34.27 -36.14 -7.56
C GLY A 1123 33.88 -37.51 -8.15
N GLU A 1124 34.80 -38.11 -8.91
CA GLU A 1124 34.60 -39.41 -9.56
C GLU A 1124 34.33 -40.58 -8.59
N GLU A 1125 34.55 -40.41 -7.27
CA GLU A 1125 34.18 -41.41 -6.26
C GLU A 1125 32.65 -41.59 -6.12
N SER A 1126 31.85 -40.69 -6.71
CA SER A 1126 30.38 -40.79 -6.77
C SER A 1126 29.87 -41.90 -7.70
N GLY A 1127 30.72 -42.44 -8.58
CA GLY A 1127 30.38 -43.50 -9.53
C GLY A 1127 29.96 -43.01 -10.93
N ILE A 1128 29.98 -41.70 -11.19
CA ILE A 1128 29.78 -41.12 -12.55
C ILE A 1128 31.01 -40.28 -12.97
N THR A 1129 31.24 -40.11 -14.27
CA THR A 1129 32.39 -39.39 -14.84
C THR A 1129 32.12 -37.88 -14.99
N ALA A 1130 33.17 -37.05 -15.04
CA ALA A 1130 33.03 -35.60 -15.29
C ALA A 1130 32.24 -35.30 -16.57
N GLU A 1131 32.53 -36.03 -17.66
CA GLU A 1131 31.80 -35.97 -18.94
C GLU A 1131 30.31 -36.31 -18.84
N LYS A 1132 29.90 -37.07 -17.83
CA LYS A 1132 28.49 -37.42 -17.58
C LYS A 1132 27.84 -36.45 -16.59
N ALA A 1133 28.62 -35.78 -15.76
CA ALA A 1133 28.12 -34.87 -14.74
C ALA A 1133 28.03 -33.42 -15.25
N ASP A 1134 28.72 -33.09 -16.35
CA ASP A 1134 28.61 -31.84 -17.11
C ASP A 1134 27.41 -31.93 -18.07
N VAL A 1135 26.22 -31.72 -17.51
CA VAL A 1135 24.93 -31.92 -18.19
C VAL A 1135 24.59 -30.73 -19.10
N ASP A 1136 25.05 -29.52 -18.75
CA ASP A 1136 24.85 -28.35 -19.60
C ASP A 1136 25.95 -28.20 -20.68
N GLY A 1137 27.00 -29.04 -20.62
CA GLY A 1137 28.07 -29.15 -21.62
C GLY A 1137 29.02 -27.95 -21.63
N ASN A 1138 29.09 -27.20 -20.54
CA ASN A 1138 29.89 -25.99 -20.42
C ASN A 1138 31.36 -26.27 -20.03
N GLY A 1139 31.69 -27.51 -19.66
CA GLY A 1139 33.03 -27.96 -19.27
C GLY A 1139 33.33 -27.90 -17.76
N ASP A 1140 32.39 -27.40 -16.94
CA ASP A 1140 32.53 -27.17 -15.50
C ASP A 1140 31.36 -27.80 -14.71
N VAL A 1141 31.60 -28.90 -13.98
CA VAL A 1141 30.54 -29.54 -13.18
C VAL A 1141 30.20 -28.74 -11.92
N ASN A 1142 29.05 -28.10 -11.91
CA ASN A 1142 28.60 -27.22 -10.82
C ASN A 1142 27.07 -27.23 -10.64
N SER A 1143 26.55 -26.30 -9.83
CA SER A 1143 25.11 -26.19 -9.58
C SER A 1143 24.26 -25.93 -10.85
N ALA A 1144 24.85 -25.41 -11.92
CA ALA A 1144 24.19 -25.21 -13.20
C ALA A 1144 23.78 -26.54 -13.87
N ASP A 1145 24.61 -27.58 -13.77
CA ASP A 1145 24.30 -28.93 -14.26
C ASP A 1145 23.14 -29.58 -13.51
N VAL A 1146 23.08 -29.33 -12.20
CA VAL A 1146 21.95 -29.75 -11.37
C VAL A 1146 20.66 -29.06 -11.83
N VAL A 1147 20.74 -27.76 -12.12
CA VAL A 1147 19.62 -26.98 -12.67
C VAL A 1147 19.22 -27.48 -14.06
N ALA A 1148 20.16 -27.89 -14.89
CA ALA A 1148 19.89 -28.49 -16.21
C ALA A 1148 19.09 -29.79 -16.08
N ILE A 1149 19.45 -30.69 -15.14
CA ILE A 1149 18.65 -31.89 -14.84
C ILE A 1149 17.27 -31.53 -14.29
N TYR A 1150 17.17 -30.57 -13.37
CA TYR A 1150 15.87 -30.13 -12.86
C TYR A 1150 14.98 -29.58 -13.98
N ASN A 1151 15.54 -28.80 -14.90
CA ASN A 1151 14.82 -28.29 -16.06
C ASN A 1151 14.36 -29.43 -16.98
N ALA A 1152 15.17 -30.48 -17.16
CA ALA A 1152 14.78 -31.69 -17.87
C ALA A 1152 13.64 -32.45 -17.17
N ILE A 1153 13.67 -32.58 -15.84
CA ILE A 1153 12.59 -33.21 -15.04
C ILE A 1153 11.30 -32.37 -15.10
N ILE A 1154 11.42 -31.05 -14.99
CA ILE A 1154 10.29 -30.12 -15.00
C ILE A 1154 9.63 -30.05 -16.39
N GLY A 1155 10.40 -30.23 -17.47
CA GLY A 1155 9.88 -30.39 -18.83
C GLY A 1155 8.87 -31.54 -18.99
N PHE A 1156 8.82 -32.49 -18.03
CA PHE A 1156 7.89 -33.62 -18.03
C PHE A 1156 6.80 -33.58 -16.93
N SER A 1157 6.69 -32.54 -16.10
CA SER A 1157 5.54 -32.45 -15.17
C SER A 1157 5.06 -31.01 -14.92
N THR A 1158 3.76 -30.79 -15.20
CA THR A 1158 3.06 -29.54 -14.98
C THR A 1158 2.57 -29.43 -13.53
N SER A 1159 3.19 -28.59 -12.70
CA SER A 1159 2.45 -27.66 -11.80
C SER A 1159 3.36 -26.71 -11.01
N LYS A 1160 2.87 -25.48 -10.84
CA LYS A 1160 3.44 -24.40 -10.02
C LYS A 1160 3.45 -24.71 -8.51
N ALA A 1161 2.80 -25.81 -8.08
CA ALA A 1161 2.68 -26.22 -6.68
C ALA A 1161 4.01 -26.72 -6.08
N TYR A 1162 4.94 -27.22 -6.90
CA TYR A 1162 6.23 -27.72 -6.42
C TYR A 1162 7.23 -26.60 -6.05
N ARG A 1163 6.99 -25.35 -6.51
CA ARG A 1163 7.85 -24.20 -6.21
C ARG A 1163 7.64 -23.60 -4.82
N LEU A 1164 6.53 -23.91 -4.14
CA LEU A 1164 6.27 -23.45 -2.77
C LEU A 1164 6.60 -24.48 -1.69
N GLY A 1165 6.79 -25.76 -2.03
CA GLY A 1165 7.00 -26.83 -1.03
C GLY A 1165 8.46 -27.15 -0.66
N ILE A 1166 9.44 -26.46 -1.22
CA ILE A 1166 10.89 -26.67 -0.93
C ILE A 1166 11.55 -25.40 -0.33
N LEU A 1167 10.76 -24.35 -0.10
CA LEU A 1167 11.18 -23.13 0.63
C LEU A 1167 10.43 -22.95 1.96
N GLU A 1168 9.81 -24.02 2.47
CA GLU A 1168 9.40 -24.18 3.89
C GLU A 1168 10.27 -25.22 4.60
#